data_AF-A0A6J0C6L6-F1
#
_entry.id   AF-A0A6J0C6L6-F1
#
_cell.length_a   1.000
_cell.length_b   1.000
_cell.length_c   1.000
_cell.angle_alpha   90.00
_cell.angle_beta   90.00
_cell.angle_gamma   90.00
#
_symmetry.space_group_name_H-M   'P 1'
#
loop_
_entity.id
_entity.type
_entity.pdbx_description
1 polymer ?
#
loop_
_entity_poly.entity_id
_entity_poly.type
_entity_poly.pdbx_seq_one_letter_code
_entity_poly.pdbx_strand_id
1 'polypeptide(L)'
;MPGSLKEMLSEAASLMTSLPREMDDRGTYLETNRLMRLDYAALTDKLHAWVREADIRLQSDKDGLDFENILADLEEHKIYFSTESSIRELVSQQIQQAADKIWPSLNSSEQEELSREQQQHTQLLKNTLNTAKSQRARLEQGAETWRDYSQTLERVRAVIARTRFSDDPVSTLAGLQFNIQKITHALNDIQNQQFELDLLNERGREVLDQADSANKSIIETQLSATTLEWRDLVSGLEGRRNTLEALSRHWEELEAQWSQVEARLNANDERNKLIDNIVRSKQHLIDTTKSLDELLAEGERLKPATDEVRTLAGPVLAYLAAFTEEPARILEERLKKLSQSVQSLVDSLRNKSKKASEDLETLETIEHEVQELKKRLEEVHHQTTSLYVFGANQDATETELGALRSYLEGLVETGKKLSGDTKARYQASQQLVPTDIGQQLTALELAAESAASAMEEKQREQKRARTTRSDYIADVDEVQTWIRAAELKVQDRSMEPLKLKEHLQQIQNEIGLITDKLERLTRNGQVIIDNTKDGNERELIKSTVNNLTEQLAQVRSWLEEKKQQVGDTLDAWQRFLTLHEAVMAWIKEKRVFLVEPLQLSTLIQARQRLHDYSTAVKSCKQVNKNLSEMSKELEGIGQVTNVGNLPEKLTEAEDAKVEVEGQLLERNSLLQETSEEWEQCEKKMKDVRSWLDKARQTLESPQSKKKPLRDQHATREKMLSDITIQKTKISISVEKLQVHFRSGVGGDTRISEAANELIKELDVLHESVKDQTASLETCLAQIDQYQQEIQQLRQQIVQVEQQLRTVLSPTYLPNDRERALQEQQSYREKIKSLQTKIAARTERSKLLIQRGSPDVEPLDV
;
A
#
# COMPACT_ATOMS: atom_id res chain seq x y z
N MET A 1 -65.77 -95.08 -208.56
CA MET A 1 -66.29 -94.32 -207.39
C MET A 1 -65.79 -92.88 -207.49
N PRO A 2 -66.62 -91.88 -207.19
CA PRO A 2 -66.17 -90.48 -207.03
C PRO A 2 -65.23 -90.32 -205.81
N GLY A 3 -64.29 -89.37 -205.87
CA GLY A 3 -63.15 -89.27 -204.95
C GLY A 3 -63.45 -88.92 -203.48
N SER A 4 -64.54 -88.19 -203.17
CA SER A 4 -64.83 -87.69 -201.82
C SER A 4 -65.22 -88.76 -200.78
N LEU A 5 -65.64 -89.95 -201.23
CA LEU A 5 -66.22 -90.98 -200.36
C LEU A 5 -65.20 -91.96 -199.78
N LYS A 6 -63.97 -92.07 -200.30
CA LYS A 6 -62.96 -92.95 -199.70
C LYS A 6 -61.83 -92.24 -198.98
N GLU A 7 -61.64 -90.95 -199.19
CA GLU A 7 -60.93 -90.08 -198.25
C GLU A 7 -61.53 -90.22 -196.85
N MET A 8 -62.87 -90.24 -196.72
CA MET A 8 -63.56 -90.53 -195.45
C MET A 8 -63.29 -91.94 -194.89
N LEU A 9 -63.03 -92.94 -195.74
CA LEU A 9 -62.70 -94.31 -195.31
C LEU A 9 -61.22 -94.44 -194.93
N SER A 10 -60.35 -93.66 -195.57
CA SER A 10 -58.95 -93.49 -195.20
C SER A 10 -58.82 -92.70 -193.89
N GLU A 11 -59.65 -91.66 -193.71
CA GLU A 11 -59.79 -90.91 -192.46
C GLU A 11 -60.38 -91.77 -191.37
N ALA A 12 -61.41 -92.58 -191.62
CA ALA A 12 -61.97 -93.47 -190.61
C ALA A 12 -60.96 -94.54 -190.16
N ALA A 13 -60.13 -95.05 -191.07
CA ALA A 13 -59.05 -95.98 -190.73
C ALA A 13 -57.90 -95.30 -189.98
N SER A 14 -57.57 -94.06 -190.35
CA SER A 14 -56.62 -93.19 -189.64
C SER A 14 -57.11 -92.88 -188.22
N LEU A 15 -58.38 -92.48 -188.08
CA LEU A 15 -59.02 -92.16 -186.80
C LEU A 15 -59.12 -93.39 -185.89
N MET A 16 -59.47 -94.56 -186.42
CA MET A 16 -59.49 -95.79 -185.61
C MET A 16 -58.12 -96.18 -185.06
N THR A 17 -57.03 -95.76 -185.72
CA THR A 17 -55.65 -96.03 -185.27
C THR A 17 -55.03 -94.89 -184.47
N SER A 18 -55.48 -93.64 -184.64
CA SER A 18 -54.94 -92.47 -183.93
C SER A 18 -55.68 -92.11 -182.64
N LEU A 19 -57.02 -92.21 -182.59
CA LEU A 19 -57.84 -91.68 -181.49
C LEU A 19 -57.56 -92.29 -180.10
N PRO A 20 -57.33 -93.61 -179.96
CA PRO A 20 -57.01 -94.20 -178.65
C PRO A 20 -55.71 -93.64 -178.07
N ARG A 21 -54.72 -93.38 -178.94
CA ARG A 21 -53.42 -92.84 -178.53
C ARG A 21 -53.53 -91.37 -178.11
N GLU A 22 -54.30 -90.56 -178.84
CA GLU A 22 -54.55 -89.16 -178.47
C GLU A 22 -55.32 -89.02 -177.14
N MET A 23 -56.27 -89.91 -176.84
CA MET A 23 -57.02 -89.89 -175.58
C MET A 23 -56.15 -90.30 -174.38
N ASP A 24 -55.24 -91.25 -174.57
CA ASP A 24 -54.28 -91.67 -173.54
C ASP A 24 -53.23 -90.58 -173.27
N ASP A 25 -52.73 -89.94 -174.34
CA ASP A 25 -51.84 -88.78 -174.25
C ASP A 25 -52.53 -87.60 -173.52
N ARG A 26 -53.83 -87.38 -173.78
CA ARG A 26 -54.62 -86.32 -173.13
C ARG A 26 -54.97 -86.64 -171.67
N GLY A 27 -55.23 -87.91 -171.33
CA GLY A 27 -55.39 -88.37 -169.95
C GLY A 27 -54.12 -88.19 -169.14
N THR A 28 -52.98 -88.56 -169.73
CA THR A 28 -51.65 -88.39 -169.12
C THR A 28 -51.34 -86.90 -168.87
N TYR A 29 -51.69 -86.01 -169.82
CA TYR A 29 -51.54 -84.57 -169.66
C TYR A 29 -52.37 -83.99 -168.50
N LEU A 30 -53.63 -84.41 -168.37
CA LEU A 30 -54.51 -83.94 -167.30
C LEU A 30 -54.05 -84.42 -165.92
N GLU A 31 -53.63 -85.68 -165.79
CA GLU A 31 -53.13 -86.23 -164.53
C GLU A 31 -51.81 -85.57 -164.11
N THR A 32 -50.92 -85.31 -165.08
CA THR A 32 -49.67 -84.59 -164.83
C THR A 32 -49.93 -83.17 -164.30
N ASN A 33 -50.88 -82.44 -164.89
CA ASN A 33 -51.24 -81.10 -164.41
C ASN A 33 -51.94 -81.11 -163.05
N ARG A 34 -52.77 -82.12 -162.76
CA ARG A 34 -53.37 -82.31 -161.43
C ARG A 34 -52.30 -82.49 -160.36
N LEU A 35 -51.29 -83.33 -160.64
CA LEU A 35 -50.16 -83.56 -159.74
C LEU A 35 -49.34 -82.28 -159.53
N MET A 36 -49.09 -81.50 -160.58
CA MET A 36 -48.38 -80.22 -160.46
C MET A 36 -49.14 -79.21 -159.58
N ARG A 37 -50.48 -79.10 -159.73
CA ARG A 37 -51.31 -78.22 -158.87
C ARG A 37 -51.31 -78.67 -157.40
N LEU A 38 -51.31 -79.98 -157.12
CA LEU A 38 -51.18 -80.51 -155.77
C LEU A 38 -49.82 -80.21 -155.14
N ASP A 39 -48.75 -80.28 -155.94
CA ASP A 39 -47.39 -79.94 -155.49
C ASP A 39 -47.28 -78.45 -155.09
N TYR A 40 -47.85 -77.55 -155.89
CA TYR A 40 -47.92 -76.12 -155.54
C TYR A 40 -48.72 -75.86 -154.26
N ALA A 41 -49.87 -76.53 -154.08
CA ALA A 41 -50.67 -76.42 -152.87
C ALA A 41 -49.89 -76.91 -151.62
N ALA A 42 -49.16 -78.02 -151.73
CA ALA A 42 -48.35 -78.54 -150.62
C ALA A 42 -47.19 -77.60 -150.23
N LEU A 43 -46.58 -76.92 -151.20
CA LEU A 43 -45.51 -75.96 -150.95
C LEU A 43 -46.04 -74.66 -150.32
N THR A 44 -47.20 -74.17 -150.76
CA THR A 44 -47.85 -73.00 -150.16
C THR A 44 -48.37 -73.28 -148.75
N ASP A 45 -48.87 -74.48 -148.46
CA ASP A 45 -49.24 -74.90 -147.09
C ASP A 45 -48.04 -74.89 -146.13
N LYS A 46 -46.86 -75.34 -146.61
CA LYS A 46 -45.61 -75.26 -145.81
C LYS A 46 -45.24 -73.83 -145.47
N LEU A 47 -45.40 -72.89 -146.41
CA LEU A 47 -45.17 -71.47 -146.15
C LEU A 47 -46.13 -70.94 -145.07
N HIS A 48 -47.43 -71.19 -145.21
CA HIS A 48 -48.41 -70.72 -144.23
C HIS A 48 -48.22 -71.36 -142.86
N ALA A 49 -47.80 -72.63 -142.79
CA ALA A 49 -47.48 -73.28 -141.52
C ALA A 49 -46.30 -72.62 -140.80
N TRP A 50 -45.22 -72.30 -141.53
CA TRP A 50 -44.09 -71.57 -140.98
C TRP A 50 -44.48 -70.15 -140.54
N VAL A 51 -45.26 -69.43 -141.34
CA VAL A 51 -45.73 -68.07 -140.99
C VAL A 51 -46.62 -68.10 -139.74
N ARG A 52 -47.51 -69.09 -139.59
CA ARG A 52 -48.34 -69.23 -138.38
C ARG A 52 -47.49 -69.44 -137.12
N GLU A 53 -46.49 -70.31 -137.18
CA GLU A 53 -45.58 -70.56 -136.06
C GLU A 53 -44.70 -69.32 -135.78
N ALA A 54 -44.21 -68.64 -136.81
CA ALA A 54 -43.52 -67.37 -136.69
C ALA A 54 -44.40 -66.30 -136.03
N ASP A 55 -45.68 -66.20 -136.41
CA ASP A 55 -46.63 -65.26 -135.81
C ASP A 55 -46.93 -65.57 -134.34
N ILE A 56 -47.02 -66.85 -133.95
CA ILE A 56 -47.17 -67.25 -132.53
C ILE A 56 -45.97 -66.74 -131.72
N ARG A 57 -44.75 -66.95 -132.25
CA ARG A 57 -43.50 -66.53 -131.59
C ARG A 57 -43.30 -65.01 -131.61
N LEU A 58 -43.84 -64.30 -132.60
CA LEU A 58 -43.80 -62.84 -132.67
C LEU A 58 -44.92 -62.18 -131.85
N GLN A 59 -45.88 -62.95 -131.33
CA GLN A 59 -46.95 -62.47 -130.47
C GLN A 59 -46.60 -62.50 -128.97
N SER A 60 -45.55 -63.21 -128.56
CA SER A 60 -45.16 -63.37 -127.14
C SER A 60 -44.91 -62.04 -126.43
N ASP A 61 -44.40 -61.03 -127.15
CA ASP A 61 -43.83 -59.83 -126.54
C ASP A 61 -44.73 -58.59 -126.71
N LYS A 62 -46.03 -58.79 -126.95
CA LYS A 62 -47.00 -57.69 -127.08
C LYS A 62 -47.29 -56.98 -125.74
N ASP A 63 -47.14 -57.68 -124.62
CA ASP A 63 -47.47 -57.18 -123.27
C ASP A 63 -46.25 -56.68 -122.47
N GLY A 64 -45.06 -56.66 -123.08
CA GLY A 64 -43.80 -56.22 -122.44
C GLY A 64 -42.64 -57.16 -122.75
N LEU A 65 -41.46 -56.86 -122.20
CA LEU A 65 -40.30 -57.76 -122.20
C LEU A 65 -40.22 -58.50 -120.86
N ASP A 66 -40.05 -59.82 -120.90
CA ASP A 66 -39.66 -60.61 -119.73
C ASP A 66 -38.16 -60.42 -119.48
N PHE A 67 -37.79 -59.55 -118.54
CA PHE A 67 -36.40 -59.27 -118.23
C PHE A 67 -35.69 -60.40 -117.48
N GLU A 68 -36.45 -61.31 -116.85
CA GLU A 68 -35.89 -62.47 -116.16
C GLU A 68 -35.35 -63.48 -117.18
N ASN A 69 -36.07 -63.64 -118.30
CA ASN A 69 -35.71 -64.59 -119.37
C ASN A 69 -35.18 -63.94 -120.65
N ILE A 70 -34.98 -62.61 -120.70
CA ILE A 70 -34.65 -61.86 -121.92
C ILE A 70 -33.45 -62.38 -122.72
N LEU A 71 -32.45 -62.95 -122.06
CA LEU A 71 -31.30 -63.55 -122.73
C LEU A 71 -31.65 -64.88 -123.39
N ALA A 72 -32.51 -65.69 -122.73
CA ALA A 72 -33.02 -66.93 -123.27
C ALA A 72 -33.98 -66.68 -124.44
N ASP A 73 -34.89 -65.70 -124.30
CA ASP A 73 -35.88 -65.33 -125.32
C ASP A 73 -35.20 -64.78 -126.58
N LEU A 74 -34.18 -63.93 -126.41
CA LEU A 74 -33.36 -63.43 -127.52
C LEU A 74 -32.65 -64.56 -128.28
N GLU A 75 -32.15 -65.57 -127.57
CA GLU A 75 -31.46 -66.70 -128.17
C GLU A 75 -32.44 -67.62 -128.91
N GLU A 76 -33.61 -67.92 -128.31
CA GLU A 76 -34.66 -68.71 -128.96
C GLU A 76 -35.17 -68.02 -130.24
N HIS A 77 -35.37 -66.70 -130.20
CA HIS A 77 -35.75 -65.90 -131.36
C HIS A 77 -34.69 -65.99 -132.48
N LYS A 78 -33.39 -65.93 -132.14
CA LYS A 78 -32.29 -66.11 -133.12
C LYS A 78 -32.29 -67.51 -133.73
N ILE A 79 -32.51 -68.54 -132.92
CA ILE A 79 -32.51 -69.94 -133.37
C ILE A 79 -33.62 -70.18 -134.39
N TYR A 80 -34.86 -69.78 -134.08
CA TYR A 80 -35.99 -70.05 -134.97
C TYR A 80 -35.89 -69.32 -136.32
N PHE A 81 -35.56 -68.03 -136.31
CA PHE A 81 -35.43 -67.24 -137.55
C PHE A 81 -34.10 -67.49 -138.29
N SER A 82 -33.20 -68.32 -137.77
CA SER A 82 -32.01 -68.76 -138.53
C SER A 82 -32.36 -69.56 -139.79
N THR A 83 -33.56 -70.15 -139.85
CA THR A 83 -34.10 -70.82 -141.04
C THR A 83 -34.69 -69.85 -142.07
N GLU A 84 -34.41 -68.54 -141.97
CA GLU A 84 -34.86 -67.50 -142.91
C GLU A 84 -34.45 -67.80 -144.36
N SER A 85 -33.24 -68.34 -144.58
CA SER A 85 -32.74 -68.65 -145.92
C SER A 85 -33.56 -69.75 -146.61
N SER A 86 -33.92 -70.82 -145.88
CA SER A 86 -34.67 -71.94 -146.44
C SER A 86 -36.12 -71.56 -146.76
N ILE A 87 -36.76 -70.72 -145.94
CA ILE A 87 -38.12 -70.25 -146.22
C ILE A 87 -38.16 -69.21 -147.36
N ARG A 88 -37.13 -68.38 -147.51
CA ARG A 88 -36.97 -67.49 -148.68
C ARG A 88 -36.80 -68.29 -149.97
N GLU A 89 -36.08 -69.40 -149.94
CA GLU A 89 -35.91 -70.30 -151.08
C GLU A 89 -37.23 -71.02 -151.41
N LEU A 90 -37.99 -71.46 -150.40
CA LEU A 90 -39.32 -72.04 -150.59
C LEU A 90 -40.24 -71.11 -151.40
N VAL A 91 -40.29 -69.81 -151.04
CA VAL A 91 -41.16 -68.84 -151.74
C VAL A 91 -40.60 -68.42 -153.10
N SER A 92 -39.31 -68.05 -153.16
CA SER A 92 -38.73 -67.43 -154.36
C SER A 92 -38.33 -68.41 -155.46
N GLN A 93 -38.09 -69.68 -155.12
CA GLN A 93 -37.72 -70.71 -156.09
C GLN A 93 -38.73 -71.86 -156.15
N GLN A 94 -39.06 -72.52 -155.05
CA GLN A 94 -39.84 -73.75 -155.12
C GLN A 94 -41.31 -73.50 -155.49
N ILE A 95 -41.99 -72.59 -154.76
CA ILE A 95 -43.36 -72.15 -155.07
C ILE A 95 -43.39 -71.47 -156.45
N GLN A 96 -42.37 -70.66 -156.78
CA GLN A 96 -42.27 -70.01 -158.08
C GLN A 96 -42.17 -71.02 -159.24
N GLN A 97 -41.25 -71.99 -159.16
CA GLN A 97 -41.07 -73.02 -160.19
C GLN A 97 -42.28 -73.95 -160.30
N ALA A 98 -42.93 -74.29 -159.18
CA ALA A 98 -44.14 -75.10 -159.19
C ALA A 98 -45.28 -74.36 -159.91
N ALA A 99 -45.42 -73.06 -159.69
CA ALA A 99 -46.36 -72.24 -160.45
C ALA A 99 -45.99 -72.10 -161.94
N ASP A 100 -44.71 -71.91 -162.27
CA ASP A 100 -44.25 -71.82 -163.66
C ASP A 100 -44.56 -73.11 -164.46
N LYS A 101 -44.53 -74.28 -163.81
CA LYS A 101 -44.91 -75.58 -164.41
C LYS A 101 -46.41 -75.69 -164.67
N ILE A 102 -47.24 -75.14 -163.79
CA ILE A 102 -48.70 -75.13 -163.95
C ILE A 102 -49.12 -74.08 -165.00
N TRP A 103 -48.33 -73.02 -165.15
CA TRP A 103 -48.61 -71.84 -165.98
C TRP A 103 -49.14 -72.13 -167.40
N PRO A 104 -48.55 -73.04 -168.22
CA PRO A 104 -48.99 -73.29 -169.60
C PRO A 104 -50.35 -74.00 -169.69
N SER A 105 -50.81 -74.60 -168.59
CA SER A 105 -52.10 -75.31 -168.50
C SER A 105 -53.26 -74.41 -168.08
N LEU A 106 -52.97 -73.18 -167.69
CA LEU A 106 -53.95 -72.22 -167.15
C LEU A 106 -54.51 -71.35 -168.27
N ASN A 107 -55.78 -70.95 -168.12
CA ASN A 107 -56.34 -69.88 -168.93
C ASN A 107 -55.87 -68.49 -168.41
N SER A 108 -56.09 -67.43 -169.19
CA SER A 108 -55.59 -66.09 -168.85
C SER A 108 -56.10 -65.53 -167.51
N SER A 109 -57.31 -65.88 -167.08
CA SER A 109 -57.86 -65.47 -165.77
C SER A 109 -57.15 -66.17 -164.62
N GLU A 110 -56.90 -67.47 -164.76
CA GLU A 110 -56.21 -68.28 -163.74
C GLU A 110 -54.73 -67.88 -163.59
N GLN A 111 -54.09 -67.42 -164.67
CA GLN A 111 -52.70 -66.91 -164.64
C GLN A 111 -52.57 -65.60 -163.83
N GLU A 112 -53.54 -64.68 -163.95
CA GLU A 112 -53.57 -63.46 -163.14
C GLU A 112 -53.79 -63.74 -161.64
N GLU A 113 -54.60 -64.74 -161.31
CA GLU A 113 -54.88 -65.13 -159.93
C GLU A 113 -53.64 -65.75 -159.27
N LEU A 114 -52.96 -66.68 -159.95
CA LEU A 114 -51.71 -67.28 -159.48
C LEU A 114 -50.59 -66.25 -159.31
N SER A 115 -50.48 -65.27 -160.21
CA SER A 115 -49.50 -64.17 -160.08
C SER A 115 -49.78 -63.30 -158.84
N ARG A 116 -51.06 -63.04 -158.53
CA ARG A 116 -51.48 -62.34 -157.30
C ARG A 116 -51.12 -63.13 -156.05
N GLU A 117 -51.39 -64.43 -156.02
CA GLU A 117 -51.05 -65.29 -154.88
C GLU A 117 -49.54 -65.35 -154.63
N GLN A 118 -48.72 -65.45 -155.68
CA GLN A 118 -47.26 -65.40 -155.54
C GLN A 118 -46.75 -64.07 -154.96
N GLN A 119 -47.32 -62.94 -155.41
CA GLN A 119 -47.01 -61.64 -154.82
C GLN A 119 -47.43 -61.58 -153.34
N GLN A 120 -48.60 -62.12 -153.00
CA GLN A 120 -49.08 -62.19 -151.62
C GLN A 120 -48.16 -63.02 -150.73
N HIS A 121 -47.71 -64.19 -151.18
CA HIS A 121 -46.77 -65.04 -150.44
C HIS A 121 -45.42 -64.34 -150.22
N THR A 122 -44.91 -63.64 -151.23
CA THR A 122 -43.68 -62.85 -151.12
C THR A 122 -43.85 -61.71 -150.10
N GLN A 123 -44.99 -61.01 -150.14
CA GLN A 123 -45.28 -59.91 -149.22
C GLN A 123 -45.50 -60.40 -147.78
N LEU A 124 -46.18 -61.53 -147.60
CA LEU A 124 -46.41 -62.16 -146.30
C LEU A 124 -45.09 -62.50 -145.62
N LEU A 125 -44.20 -63.20 -146.33
CA LEU A 125 -42.88 -63.54 -145.81
C LEU A 125 -42.06 -62.29 -145.45
N LYS A 126 -42.09 -61.26 -146.31
CA LYS A 126 -41.39 -59.99 -146.06
C LYS A 126 -41.91 -59.30 -144.79
N ASN A 127 -43.22 -59.27 -144.58
CA ASN A 127 -43.83 -58.66 -143.39
C ASN A 127 -43.46 -59.43 -142.11
N THR A 128 -43.53 -60.76 -142.13
CA THR A 128 -43.17 -61.62 -140.97
C THR A 128 -41.69 -61.46 -140.61
N LEU A 129 -40.78 -61.46 -141.59
CA LEU A 129 -39.34 -61.26 -141.35
C LEU A 129 -38.97 -59.86 -140.86
N ASN A 130 -39.65 -58.81 -141.35
CA ASN A 130 -39.46 -57.45 -140.84
C ASN A 130 -39.89 -57.33 -139.37
N THR A 131 -41.02 -57.97 -139.02
CA THR A 131 -41.51 -58.03 -137.65
C THR A 131 -40.51 -58.76 -136.75
N ALA A 132 -39.96 -59.89 -137.20
CA ALA A 132 -38.91 -60.61 -136.48
C ALA A 132 -37.63 -59.79 -136.28
N LYS A 133 -37.18 -59.03 -137.30
CA LYS A 133 -36.02 -58.14 -137.13
C LYS A 133 -36.28 -57.04 -136.12
N SER A 134 -37.46 -56.44 -136.13
CA SER A 134 -37.87 -55.44 -135.14
C SER A 134 -37.89 -56.03 -133.72
N GLN A 135 -38.43 -57.25 -133.57
CA GLN A 135 -38.51 -57.91 -132.26
C GLN A 135 -37.13 -58.29 -131.73
N ARG A 136 -36.24 -58.78 -132.59
CA ARG A 136 -34.84 -59.04 -132.22
C ARG A 136 -34.12 -57.78 -131.73
N ALA A 137 -34.27 -56.65 -132.42
CA ALA A 137 -33.65 -55.39 -131.99
C ALA A 137 -34.18 -54.93 -130.63
N ARG A 138 -35.48 -55.12 -130.37
CA ARG A 138 -36.11 -54.81 -129.09
C ARG A 138 -35.59 -55.70 -127.96
N LEU A 139 -35.43 -57.01 -128.19
CA LEU A 139 -34.86 -57.95 -127.24
C LEU A 139 -33.35 -57.67 -126.96
N GLU A 140 -32.57 -57.32 -127.99
CA GLU A 140 -31.16 -56.93 -127.84
C GLU A 140 -31.00 -55.65 -126.99
N GLN A 141 -31.82 -54.63 -127.25
CA GLN A 141 -31.84 -53.39 -126.48
C GLN A 141 -32.32 -53.60 -125.04
N GLY A 142 -33.35 -54.43 -124.84
CA GLY A 142 -33.81 -54.81 -123.51
C GLY A 142 -32.72 -55.54 -122.71
N ALA A 143 -32.01 -56.49 -123.31
CA ALA A 143 -30.94 -57.22 -122.64
C ALA A 143 -29.77 -56.31 -122.20
N GLU A 144 -29.50 -55.25 -122.97
CA GLU A 144 -28.51 -54.23 -122.60
C GLU A 144 -28.97 -53.35 -121.44
N THR A 145 -30.18 -52.81 -121.50
CA THR A 145 -30.75 -51.98 -120.41
C THR A 145 -30.90 -52.75 -119.10
N TRP A 146 -31.25 -54.04 -119.14
CA TRP A 146 -31.29 -54.91 -117.96
C TRP A 146 -29.91 -55.11 -117.30
N ARG A 147 -28.87 -55.26 -118.13
CA ARG A 147 -27.49 -55.39 -117.65
C ARG A 147 -27.04 -54.13 -116.92
N ASP A 148 -27.35 -52.96 -117.47
CA ASP A 148 -26.98 -51.67 -116.88
C ASP A 148 -27.72 -51.41 -115.56
N TYR A 149 -29.02 -51.72 -115.49
CA TYR A 149 -29.79 -51.72 -114.24
C TYR A 149 -29.19 -52.66 -113.18
N SER A 150 -28.88 -53.90 -113.56
CA SER A 150 -28.32 -54.89 -112.64
C SER A 150 -26.94 -54.46 -112.09
N GLN A 151 -26.09 -53.86 -112.92
CA GLN A 151 -24.78 -53.36 -112.48
C GLN A 151 -24.88 -52.15 -111.55
N THR A 152 -25.78 -51.21 -111.85
CA THR A 152 -26.01 -50.03 -111.00
C THR A 152 -26.62 -50.42 -109.65
N LEU A 153 -27.49 -51.43 -109.63
CA LEU A 153 -28.06 -51.98 -108.39
C LEU A 153 -26.98 -52.54 -107.46
N GLU A 154 -26.05 -53.34 -108.00
CA GLU A 154 -24.95 -53.89 -107.22
C GLU A 154 -23.96 -52.84 -106.73
N ARG A 155 -23.72 -51.76 -107.50
CA ARG A 155 -22.90 -50.62 -107.05
C ARG A 155 -23.52 -49.93 -105.83
N VAL A 156 -24.82 -49.62 -105.87
CA VAL A 156 -25.53 -49.00 -104.74
C VAL A 156 -25.51 -49.91 -103.52
N ARG A 157 -25.74 -51.21 -103.68
CA ARG A 157 -25.64 -52.19 -102.58
C ARG A 157 -24.24 -52.24 -101.96
N ALA A 158 -23.19 -52.18 -102.77
CA ALA A 158 -21.81 -52.14 -102.28
C ALA A 158 -21.51 -50.85 -101.48
N VAL A 159 -22.08 -49.71 -101.89
CA VAL A 159 -21.97 -48.44 -101.14
C VAL A 159 -22.73 -48.52 -99.81
N ILE A 160 -23.91 -49.13 -99.76
CA ILE A 160 -24.64 -49.36 -98.51
C ILE A 160 -23.82 -50.25 -97.56
N ALA A 161 -23.26 -51.35 -98.06
CA ALA A 161 -22.51 -52.31 -97.26
C ALA A 161 -21.24 -51.70 -96.65
N ARG A 162 -20.44 -50.95 -97.44
CA ARG A 162 -19.18 -50.34 -96.95
C ARG A 162 -19.38 -49.22 -95.93
N THR A 163 -20.56 -48.60 -95.91
CA THR A 163 -20.87 -47.47 -95.02
C THR A 163 -21.33 -47.95 -93.62
N ARG A 164 -21.62 -49.25 -93.45
CA ARG A 164 -21.97 -49.84 -92.14
C ARG A 164 -20.72 -50.13 -91.30
N PHE A 165 -20.62 -49.55 -90.11
CA PHE A 165 -19.54 -49.78 -89.15
C PHE A 165 -19.98 -49.59 -87.68
N SER A 166 -19.23 -50.17 -86.74
CA SER A 166 -19.41 -50.00 -85.29
C SER A 166 -18.48 -48.92 -84.72
N ASP A 167 -18.96 -48.20 -83.70
CA ASP A 167 -18.15 -47.19 -82.99
C ASP A 167 -17.07 -47.86 -82.15
N ASP A 168 -15.95 -47.17 -81.98
CA ASP A 168 -14.84 -47.64 -81.15
C ASP A 168 -15.14 -47.35 -79.66
N PRO A 169 -14.66 -48.18 -78.71
CA PRO A 169 -14.92 -47.97 -77.28
C PRO A 169 -14.32 -46.63 -76.81
N VAL A 170 -15.17 -45.80 -76.19
CA VAL A 170 -14.80 -44.45 -75.73
C VAL A 170 -14.37 -44.48 -74.26
N SER A 171 -13.21 -43.92 -73.95
CA SER A 171 -12.73 -43.72 -72.57
C SER A 171 -12.38 -42.27 -72.24
N THR A 172 -12.39 -41.37 -73.24
CA THR A 172 -12.05 -39.94 -73.12
C THR A 172 -12.90 -39.12 -74.09
N LEU A 173 -13.02 -37.81 -73.84
CA LEU A 173 -13.65 -36.86 -74.76
C LEU A 173 -13.05 -36.93 -76.18
N ALA A 174 -11.72 -37.06 -76.29
CA ALA A 174 -11.05 -37.21 -77.58
C ALA A 174 -11.49 -38.49 -78.33
N GLY A 175 -11.71 -39.61 -77.60
CA GLY A 175 -12.24 -40.84 -78.18
C GLY A 175 -13.68 -40.68 -78.69
N LEU A 176 -14.51 -39.90 -77.98
CA LEU A 176 -15.87 -39.59 -78.41
C LEU A 176 -15.87 -38.74 -79.70
N GLN A 177 -15.02 -37.71 -79.74
CA GLN A 177 -14.83 -36.85 -80.92
C GLN A 177 -14.33 -37.63 -82.13
N PHE A 178 -13.45 -38.62 -81.95
CA PHE A 178 -13.00 -39.50 -83.01
C PHE A 178 -14.15 -40.31 -83.65
N ASN A 179 -15.05 -40.88 -82.85
CA ASN A 179 -16.24 -41.58 -83.37
C ASN A 179 -17.17 -40.63 -84.13
N ILE A 180 -17.38 -39.40 -83.65
CA ILE A 180 -18.16 -38.37 -84.36
C ILE A 180 -17.52 -38.08 -85.73
N GLN A 181 -16.19 -37.94 -85.80
CA GLN A 181 -15.48 -37.73 -87.06
C GLN A 181 -15.64 -38.91 -88.02
N LYS A 182 -15.55 -40.14 -87.52
CA LYS A 182 -15.74 -41.38 -88.30
C LYS A 182 -17.16 -41.46 -88.89
N ILE A 183 -18.19 -41.15 -88.11
CA ILE A 183 -19.58 -41.07 -88.58
C ILE A 183 -19.76 -39.95 -89.61
N THR A 184 -19.16 -38.78 -89.36
CA THR A 184 -19.22 -37.65 -90.29
C THR A 184 -18.57 -37.98 -91.63
N HIS A 185 -17.43 -38.68 -91.62
CA HIS A 185 -16.78 -39.15 -92.84
C HIS A 185 -17.66 -40.13 -93.61
N ALA A 186 -18.25 -41.12 -92.93
CA ALA A 186 -19.16 -42.08 -93.55
C ALA A 186 -20.42 -41.42 -94.15
N LEU A 187 -20.99 -40.42 -93.47
CA LEU A 187 -22.09 -39.60 -93.98
C LEU A 187 -21.69 -38.81 -95.24
N ASN A 188 -20.53 -38.17 -95.23
CA ASN A 188 -20.01 -37.47 -96.41
C ASN A 188 -19.76 -38.44 -97.58
N ASP A 189 -19.19 -39.62 -97.30
CA ASP A 189 -18.88 -40.63 -98.31
C ASP A 189 -20.14 -41.17 -98.99
N ILE A 190 -21.19 -41.50 -98.22
CA ILE A 190 -22.45 -41.99 -98.79
C ILE A 190 -23.18 -40.86 -99.54
N GLN A 191 -23.15 -39.64 -99.02
CA GLN A 191 -23.74 -38.47 -99.68
C GLN A 191 -23.04 -38.15 -101.02
N ASN A 192 -21.70 -38.30 -101.09
CA ASN A 192 -20.94 -38.16 -102.34
C ASN A 192 -21.26 -39.24 -103.39
N GLN A 193 -21.89 -40.33 -102.99
CA GLN A 193 -22.32 -41.42 -103.88
C GLN A 193 -23.82 -41.39 -104.18
N GLN A 194 -24.52 -40.33 -103.77
CA GLN A 194 -25.95 -40.16 -104.03
C GLN A 194 -26.28 -40.28 -105.54
N PHE A 195 -25.36 -39.86 -106.40
CA PHE A 195 -25.51 -39.97 -107.85
C PHE A 195 -25.64 -41.44 -108.33
N GLU A 196 -25.05 -42.43 -107.65
CA GLU A 196 -25.21 -43.85 -108.00
C GLU A 196 -26.63 -44.34 -107.70
N LEU A 197 -27.22 -43.87 -106.59
CA LEU A 197 -28.63 -44.17 -106.25
C LEU A 197 -29.58 -43.47 -107.22
N ASP A 198 -29.28 -42.23 -107.61
CA ASP A 198 -30.07 -41.49 -108.60
C ASP A 198 -30.02 -42.19 -109.97
N LEU A 199 -28.82 -42.65 -110.38
CA LEU A 199 -28.61 -43.42 -111.60
C LEU A 199 -29.33 -44.77 -111.57
N LEU A 200 -29.32 -45.49 -110.44
CA LEU A 200 -30.10 -46.72 -110.25
C LEU A 200 -31.60 -46.45 -110.42
N ASN A 201 -32.11 -45.36 -109.86
CA ASN A 201 -33.52 -44.98 -110.01
C ASN A 201 -33.88 -44.56 -111.44
N GLU A 202 -32.94 -44.00 -112.20
CA GLU A 202 -33.10 -43.67 -113.63
C GLU A 202 -33.13 -44.93 -114.49
N ARG A 203 -32.11 -45.80 -114.38
CA ARG A 203 -32.04 -47.08 -115.11
C ARG A 203 -33.19 -48.01 -114.73
N GLY A 204 -33.59 -48.00 -113.46
CA GLY A 204 -34.76 -48.70 -112.98
C GLY A 204 -36.05 -48.27 -113.69
N ARG A 205 -36.26 -46.96 -113.90
CA ARG A 205 -37.40 -46.44 -114.68
C ARG A 205 -37.35 -46.83 -116.15
N GLU A 206 -36.19 -46.77 -116.78
CA GLU A 206 -36.02 -47.17 -118.19
C GLU A 206 -36.37 -48.65 -118.43
N VAL A 207 -36.00 -49.53 -117.49
CA VAL A 207 -36.36 -50.95 -117.53
C VAL A 207 -37.86 -51.12 -117.22
N LEU A 208 -38.41 -50.41 -116.24
CA LEU A 208 -39.85 -50.48 -115.92
C LEU A 208 -40.74 -50.13 -117.12
N ASP A 209 -40.39 -49.14 -117.94
CA ASP A 209 -41.21 -48.76 -119.11
C ASP A 209 -41.33 -49.88 -120.16
N GLN A 210 -40.34 -50.77 -120.23
CA GLN A 210 -40.27 -51.85 -121.22
C GLN A 210 -40.69 -53.21 -120.65
N ALA A 211 -40.74 -53.34 -119.33
CA ALA A 211 -40.99 -54.58 -118.61
C ALA A 211 -42.45 -55.04 -118.73
N ASP A 212 -42.63 -56.35 -118.69
CA ASP A 212 -43.94 -56.97 -118.49
C ASP A 212 -44.49 -56.70 -117.06
N SER A 213 -45.72 -57.14 -116.80
CA SER A 213 -46.36 -56.89 -115.51
C SER A 213 -45.67 -57.58 -114.31
N ALA A 214 -45.02 -58.72 -114.52
CA ALA A 214 -44.40 -59.50 -113.45
C ALA A 214 -43.05 -58.89 -113.05
N ASN A 215 -42.19 -58.59 -114.01
CA ASN A 215 -40.91 -57.94 -113.78
C ASN A 215 -41.08 -56.51 -113.24
N LYS A 216 -42.13 -55.77 -113.64
CA LYS A 216 -42.45 -54.45 -113.06
C LYS A 216 -42.53 -54.49 -111.54
N SER A 217 -43.32 -55.41 -110.99
CA SER A 217 -43.51 -55.53 -109.54
C SER A 217 -42.20 -55.90 -108.81
N ILE A 218 -41.39 -56.79 -109.40
CA ILE A 218 -40.10 -57.22 -108.81
C ILE A 218 -39.12 -56.04 -108.77
N ILE A 219 -38.98 -55.31 -109.87
CA ILE A 219 -38.06 -54.17 -110.01
C ILE A 219 -38.48 -53.02 -109.09
N GLU A 220 -39.76 -52.69 -109.01
CA GLU A 220 -40.30 -51.68 -108.08
C GLU A 220 -40.01 -52.02 -106.61
N THR A 221 -40.18 -53.30 -106.24
CA THR A 221 -39.88 -53.78 -104.89
C THR A 221 -38.38 -53.67 -104.59
N GLN A 222 -37.51 -54.03 -105.53
CA GLN A 222 -36.06 -53.94 -105.36
C GLN A 222 -35.56 -52.49 -105.24
N LEU A 223 -36.08 -51.58 -106.08
CA LEU A 223 -35.74 -50.15 -106.05
C LEU A 223 -36.20 -49.50 -104.74
N SER A 224 -37.44 -49.78 -104.32
CA SER A 224 -37.99 -49.22 -103.08
C SER A 224 -37.26 -49.73 -101.84
N ALA A 225 -36.96 -51.04 -101.77
CA ALA A 225 -36.20 -51.63 -100.68
C ALA A 225 -34.78 -51.03 -100.58
N THR A 226 -34.06 -50.95 -101.71
CA THR A 226 -32.69 -50.41 -101.74
C THR A 226 -32.67 -48.92 -101.39
N THR A 227 -33.65 -48.14 -101.86
CA THR A 227 -33.80 -46.72 -101.53
C THR A 227 -34.17 -46.50 -100.05
N LEU A 228 -34.99 -47.38 -99.47
CA LEU A 228 -35.32 -47.35 -98.05
C LEU A 228 -34.08 -47.64 -97.20
N GLU A 229 -33.34 -48.71 -97.52
CA GLU A 229 -32.11 -49.07 -96.80
C GLU A 229 -31.07 -47.95 -96.82
N TRP A 230 -30.92 -47.25 -97.94
CA TRP A 230 -30.06 -46.08 -98.05
C TRP A 230 -30.50 -44.96 -97.11
N ARG A 231 -31.79 -44.63 -97.12
CA ARG A 231 -32.36 -43.56 -96.28
C ARG A 231 -32.24 -43.88 -94.79
N ASP A 232 -32.56 -45.11 -94.40
CA ASP A 232 -32.50 -45.56 -93.01
C ASP A 232 -31.06 -45.56 -92.50
N LEU A 233 -30.08 -45.95 -93.33
CA LEU A 233 -28.66 -45.89 -92.98
C LEU A 233 -28.19 -44.44 -92.76
N VAL A 234 -28.53 -43.52 -93.68
CA VAL A 234 -28.19 -42.09 -93.54
C VAL A 234 -28.83 -41.50 -92.28
N SER A 235 -30.15 -41.71 -92.09
CA SER A 235 -30.87 -41.19 -90.92
C SER A 235 -30.35 -41.77 -89.61
N GLY A 236 -30.00 -43.06 -89.57
CA GLY A 236 -29.40 -43.71 -88.40
C GLY A 236 -28.02 -43.14 -88.06
N LEU A 237 -27.16 -42.90 -89.07
CA LEU A 237 -25.86 -42.27 -88.87
C LEU A 237 -25.98 -40.80 -88.43
N GLU A 238 -26.91 -40.02 -88.99
CA GLU A 238 -27.20 -38.65 -88.57
C GLU A 238 -27.71 -38.58 -87.13
N GLY A 239 -28.66 -39.44 -86.77
CA GLY A 239 -29.17 -39.54 -85.40
C GLY A 239 -28.06 -39.85 -84.42
N ARG A 240 -27.22 -40.83 -84.74
CA ARG A 240 -26.07 -41.22 -83.91
C ARG A 240 -25.05 -40.07 -83.78
N ARG A 241 -24.67 -39.40 -84.86
CA ARG A 241 -23.77 -38.23 -84.83
C ARG A 241 -24.31 -37.15 -83.89
N ASN A 242 -25.57 -36.76 -84.06
CA ASN A 242 -26.19 -35.70 -83.26
C ASN A 242 -26.22 -36.05 -81.76
N THR A 243 -26.49 -37.31 -81.41
CA THR A 243 -26.46 -37.76 -80.00
C THR A 243 -25.06 -37.71 -79.40
N LEU A 244 -24.03 -38.14 -80.14
CA LEU A 244 -22.64 -38.09 -79.66
C LEU A 244 -22.12 -36.65 -79.60
N GLU A 245 -22.49 -35.77 -80.53
CA GLU A 245 -22.15 -34.33 -80.49
C GLU A 245 -22.75 -33.63 -79.26
N ALA A 246 -24.01 -33.93 -78.92
CA ALA A 246 -24.65 -33.41 -77.72
C ALA A 246 -23.92 -33.87 -76.45
N LEU A 247 -23.52 -35.15 -76.40
CA LEU A 247 -22.72 -35.69 -75.29
C LEU A 247 -21.32 -35.07 -75.23
N SER A 248 -20.67 -34.82 -76.37
CA SER A 248 -19.35 -34.17 -76.43
C SER A 248 -19.39 -32.78 -75.82
N ARG A 249 -20.38 -31.96 -76.18
CA ARG A 249 -20.55 -30.61 -75.59
C ARG A 249 -20.78 -30.67 -74.08
N HIS A 250 -21.57 -31.65 -73.63
CA HIS A 250 -21.83 -31.84 -72.21
C HIS A 250 -20.58 -32.28 -71.43
N TRP A 251 -19.77 -33.15 -72.02
CA TRP A 251 -18.50 -33.58 -71.43
C TRP A 251 -17.46 -32.44 -71.43
N GLU A 252 -17.42 -31.59 -72.46
CA GLU A 252 -16.60 -30.37 -72.45
C GLU A 252 -16.99 -29.42 -71.30
N GLU A 253 -18.29 -29.23 -71.06
CA GLU A 253 -18.80 -28.44 -69.93
C GLU A 253 -18.39 -29.03 -68.58
N LEU A 254 -18.46 -30.36 -68.44
CA LEU A 254 -17.96 -31.08 -67.26
C LEU A 254 -16.47 -30.83 -67.02
N GLU A 255 -15.62 -30.99 -68.03
CA GLU A 255 -14.15 -30.80 -67.89
C GLU A 255 -13.78 -29.34 -67.55
N ALA A 256 -14.51 -28.38 -68.13
CA ALA A 256 -14.33 -26.96 -67.83
C ALA A 256 -14.69 -26.62 -66.37
N GLN A 257 -15.84 -27.08 -65.89
CA GLN A 257 -16.26 -26.86 -64.50
C GLN A 257 -15.36 -27.60 -63.52
N TRP A 258 -14.95 -28.82 -63.84
CA TRP A 258 -14.00 -29.59 -63.04
C TRP A 258 -12.69 -28.81 -62.83
N SER A 259 -12.10 -28.33 -63.92
CA SER A 259 -10.84 -27.58 -63.89
C SER A 259 -10.96 -26.29 -63.07
N GLN A 260 -12.11 -25.62 -63.14
CA GLN A 260 -12.37 -24.41 -62.35
C GLN A 260 -12.44 -24.72 -60.84
N VAL A 261 -13.16 -25.79 -60.45
CA VAL A 261 -13.26 -26.20 -59.04
C VAL A 261 -11.90 -26.63 -58.50
N GLU A 262 -11.12 -27.40 -59.27
CA GLU A 262 -9.79 -27.86 -58.88
C GLU A 262 -8.79 -26.71 -58.73
N ALA A 263 -8.81 -25.73 -59.63
CA ALA A 263 -7.99 -24.53 -59.53
C ALA A 263 -8.32 -23.70 -58.28
N ARG A 264 -9.61 -23.50 -57.98
CA ARG A 264 -10.04 -22.76 -56.78
C ARG A 264 -9.74 -23.52 -55.48
N LEU A 265 -9.91 -24.84 -55.49
CA LEU A 265 -9.55 -25.71 -54.36
C LEU A 265 -8.07 -25.58 -54.03
N ASN A 266 -7.20 -25.71 -55.04
CA ASN A 266 -5.75 -25.60 -54.86
C ASN A 266 -5.34 -24.20 -54.39
N ALA A 267 -5.93 -23.14 -54.96
CA ALA A 267 -5.65 -21.77 -54.53
C ALA A 267 -6.06 -21.49 -53.07
N ASN A 268 -7.19 -22.04 -52.62
CA ASN A 268 -7.65 -21.91 -51.25
C ASN A 268 -6.78 -22.74 -50.28
N ASP A 269 -6.40 -23.97 -50.65
CA ASP A 269 -5.51 -24.80 -49.85
C ASP A 269 -4.09 -24.19 -49.70
N GLU A 270 -3.54 -23.61 -50.75
CA GLU A 270 -2.26 -22.85 -50.70
C GLU A 270 -2.35 -21.68 -49.71
N ARG A 271 -3.42 -20.87 -49.80
CA ARG A 271 -3.64 -19.75 -48.87
C ARG A 271 -3.83 -20.21 -47.43
N ASN A 272 -4.56 -21.30 -47.21
CA ASN A 272 -4.76 -21.90 -45.88
C ASN A 272 -3.43 -22.34 -45.23
N LYS A 273 -2.44 -22.78 -46.02
CA LYS A 273 -1.11 -23.14 -45.53
C LYS A 273 -0.26 -21.93 -45.12
N LEU A 274 -0.49 -20.78 -45.74
CA LEU A 274 0.25 -19.54 -45.46
C LEU A 274 -0.26 -18.78 -44.23
N ILE A 275 -1.43 -19.15 -43.69
CA ILE A 275 -1.96 -18.50 -42.50
C ILE A 275 -1.15 -18.89 -41.27
N ASP A 276 -0.62 -17.85 -40.60
CA ASP A 276 0.10 -17.97 -39.35
C ASP A 276 -0.88 -18.09 -38.17
N ASN A 277 -0.85 -19.25 -37.51
CA ASN A 277 -1.70 -19.56 -36.36
C ASN A 277 -1.02 -19.24 -35.02
N ILE A 278 0.19 -18.65 -35.03
CA ILE A 278 0.89 -18.24 -33.81
C ILE A 278 0.31 -16.91 -33.32
N VAL A 279 -0.18 -16.93 -32.10
CA VAL A 279 -0.79 -15.78 -31.42
C VAL A 279 0.30 -14.78 -31.04
N ARG A 280 0.37 -13.63 -31.75
CA ARG A 280 1.37 -12.57 -31.49
C ARG A 280 0.82 -11.35 -30.76
N SER A 281 -0.40 -10.96 -31.10
CA SER A 281 -1.15 -9.84 -30.52
C SER A 281 -2.64 -10.01 -30.81
N LYS A 282 -3.50 -9.28 -30.08
CA LYS A 282 -4.94 -9.22 -30.34
C LYS A 282 -5.25 -8.81 -31.77
N GLN A 283 -4.60 -7.75 -32.27
CA GLN A 283 -4.81 -7.28 -33.64
C GLN A 283 -4.46 -8.35 -34.68
N HIS A 284 -3.31 -9.02 -34.50
CA HIS A 284 -2.91 -10.13 -35.38
C HIS A 284 -3.97 -11.24 -35.39
N LEU A 285 -4.53 -11.58 -34.23
CA LEU A 285 -5.54 -12.62 -34.10
C LEU A 285 -6.88 -12.25 -34.75
N ILE A 286 -7.29 -10.98 -34.65
CA ILE A 286 -8.45 -10.44 -35.36
C ILE A 286 -8.24 -10.58 -36.88
N ASP A 287 -7.07 -10.18 -37.39
CA ASP A 287 -6.74 -10.24 -38.81
C ASP A 287 -6.67 -11.70 -39.32
N THR A 288 -6.09 -12.60 -38.53
CA THR A 288 -6.04 -14.05 -38.82
C THR A 288 -7.43 -14.67 -38.83
N THR A 289 -8.29 -14.35 -37.85
CA THR A 289 -9.68 -14.86 -37.79
C THR A 289 -10.46 -14.41 -39.01
N LYS A 290 -10.38 -13.12 -39.37
CA LYS A 290 -11.02 -12.58 -40.57
C LYS A 290 -10.54 -13.28 -41.85
N SER A 291 -9.23 -13.49 -41.98
CA SER A 291 -8.65 -14.19 -43.14
C SER A 291 -9.13 -15.64 -43.22
N LEU A 292 -9.22 -16.35 -42.08
CA LEU A 292 -9.73 -17.72 -42.01
C LEU A 292 -11.22 -17.80 -42.36
N ASP A 293 -12.04 -16.84 -41.91
CA ASP A 293 -13.47 -16.77 -42.21
C ASP A 293 -13.74 -16.47 -43.68
N GLU A 294 -12.94 -15.59 -44.30
CA GLU A 294 -12.99 -15.32 -45.73
C GLU A 294 -12.65 -16.59 -46.55
N LEU A 295 -11.56 -17.29 -46.21
CA LEU A 295 -11.19 -18.56 -46.86
C LEU A 295 -12.23 -19.66 -46.62
N LEU A 296 -12.83 -19.73 -45.43
CA LEU A 296 -13.90 -20.68 -45.11
C LEU A 296 -15.13 -20.41 -45.96
N ALA A 297 -15.54 -19.14 -46.11
CA ALA A 297 -16.65 -18.76 -46.98
C ALA A 297 -16.37 -19.11 -48.45
N GLU A 298 -15.14 -18.90 -48.92
CA GLU A 298 -14.70 -19.35 -50.25
C GLU A 298 -14.73 -20.88 -50.39
N GLY A 299 -14.29 -21.61 -49.37
CA GLY A 299 -14.28 -23.07 -49.35
C GLY A 299 -15.69 -23.67 -49.33
N GLU A 300 -16.61 -23.10 -48.55
CA GLU A 300 -18.02 -23.49 -48.53
C GLU A 300 -18.71 -23.26 -49.89
N ARG A 301 -18.31 -22.23 -50.66
CA ARG A 301 -18.78 -22.02 -52.05
C ARG A 301 -18.31 -23.09 -53.03
N LEU A 302 -17.26 -23.85 -52.71
CA LEU A 302 -16.80 -24.97 -53.56
C LEU A 302 -17.72 -26.19 -53.45
N LYS A 303 -18.48 -26.34 -52.36
CA LYS A 303 -19.43 -27.45 -52.20
C LYS A 303 -20.52 -27.47 -53.29
N PRO A 304 -21.32 -26.41 -53.49
CA PRO A 304 -22.33 -26.40 -54.54
C PRO A 304 -21.71 -26.55 -55.95
N ALA A 305 -20.52 -25.99 -56.19
CA ALA A 305 -19.82 -26.16 -57.46
C ALA A 305 -19.35 -27.62 -57.68
N THR A 306 -18.98 -28.33 -56.61
CA THR A 306 -18.61 -29.76 -56.68
C THR A 306 -19.84 -30.64 -56.91
N ASP A 307 -20.99 -30.28 -56.34
CA ASP A 307 -22.26 -30.94 -56.62
C ASP A 307 -22.71 -30.71 -58.08
N GLU A 308 -22.50 -29.51 -58.63
CA GLU A 308 -22.72 -29.22 -60.05
C GLU A 308 -21.86 -30.10 -60.95
N VAL A 309 -20.55 -30.22 -60.67
CA VAL A 309 -19.64 -31.15 -61.38
C VAL A 309 -20.15 -32.60 -61.29
N ARG A 310 -20.69 -33.02 -60.14
CA ARG A 310 -21.30 -34.36 -59.99
C ARG A 310 -22.54 -34.52 -60.86
N THR A 311 -23.39 -33.49 -60.98
CA THR A 311 -24.58 -33.54 -61.85
C THR A 311 -24.21 -33.60 -63.33
N LEU A 312 -23.22 -32.81 -63.78
CA LEU A 312 -22.69 -32.84 -65.15
C LEU A 312 -22.00 -34.16 -65.49
N ALA A 313 -21.42 -34.85 -64.49
CA ALA A 313 -20.82 -36.15 -64.70
C ALA A 313 -21.87 -37.26 -64.93
N GLY A 314 -23.13 -37.07 -64.52
CA GLY A 314 -24.18 -38.10 -64.60
C GLY A 314 -24.40 -38.66 -66.01
N PRO A 315 -24.66 -37.84 -67.03
CA PRO A 315 -24.85 -38.31 -68.40
C PRO A 315 -23.59 -38.93 -69.02
N VAL A 316 -22.41 -38.41 -68.69
CA VAL A 316 -21.12 -38.97 -69.14
C VAL A 316 -20.88 -40.35 -68.50
N LEU A 317 -21.16 -40.49 -67.21
CA LEU A 317 -21.09 -41.77 -66.49
C LEU A 317 -22.08 -42.78 -67.03
N ALA A 318 -23.32 -42.37 -67.29
CA ALA A 318 -24.34 -43.25 -67.87
C ALA A 318 -23.93 -43.78 -69.25
N TYR A 319 -23.32 -42.92 -70.09
CA TYR A 319 -22.76 -43.33 -71.37
C TYR A 319 -21.57 -44.28 -71.19
N LEU A 320 -20.57 -43.91 -70.39
CA LEU A 320 -19.40 -44.76 -70.15
C LEU A 320 -19.79 -46.10 -69.53
N ALA A 321 -20.68 -46.15 -68.54
CA ALA A 321 -21.13 -47.41 -67.94
C ALA A 321 -21.84 -48.34 -68.95
N ALA A 322 -22.51 -47.80 -69.97
CA ALA A 322 -23.19 -48.58 -70.99
C ALA A 322 -22.25 -49.21 -72.04
N PHE A 323 -21.05 -48.63 -72.26
CA PHE A 323 -20.13 -49.03 -73.34
C PHE A 323 -18.71 -49.42 -72.86
N THR A 324 -18.24 -48.87 -71.74
CA THR A 324 -16.89 -48.99 -71.16
C THR A 324 -16.88 -48.82 -69.61
N GLU A 325 -16.95 -49.92 -68.87
CA GLU A 325 -17.09 -49.92 -67.39
C GLU A 325 -15.90 -49.27 -66.62
N GLU A 326 -14.66 -49.56 -67.01
CA GLU A 326 -13.47 -49.08 -66.26
C GLU A 326 -13.30 -47.54 -66.27
N PRO A 327 -13.43 -46.83 -67.42
CA PRO A 327 -13.46 -45.36 -67.44
C PRO A 327 -14.56 -44.73 -66.56
N ALA A 328 -15.75 -45.35 -66.47
CA ALA A 328 -16.82 -44.88 -65.59
C ALA A 328 -16.40 -44.97 -64.11
N ARG A 329 -15.83 -46.10 -63.70
CA ARG A 329 -15.31 -46.32 -62.33
C ARG A 329 -14.23 -45.31 -61.96
N ILE A 330 -13.30 -45.02 -62.87
CA ILE A 330 -12.24 -44.02 -62.66
C ILE A 330 -12.83 -42.62 -62.46
N LEU A 331 -13.83 -42.22 -63.26
CA LEU A 331 -14.49 -40.93 -63.13
C LEU A 331 -15.26 -40.81 -61.79
N GLU A 332 -15.95 -41.86 -61.35
CA GLU A 332 -16.58 -41.92 -60.02
C GLU A 332 -15.57 -41.78 -58.87
N GLU A 333 -14.43 -42.48 -58.94
CA GLU A 333 -13.40 -42.39 -57.91
C GLU A 333 -12.79 -40.97 -57.85
N ARG A 334 -12.57 -40.33 -59.02
CA ARG A 334 -12.15 -38.93 -59.08
C ARG A 334 -13.18 -38.00 -58.46
N LEU A 335 -14.48 -38.19 -58.70
CA LEU A 335 -15.56 -37.36 -58.13
C LEU A 335 -15.59 -37.46 -56.60
N LYS A 336 -15.40 -38.68 -56.10
CA LYS A 336 -15.30 -38.94 -54.66
C LYS A 336 -14.09 -38.25 -54.05
N LYS A 337 -12.91 -38.34 -54.68
CA LYS A 337 -11.69 -37.66 -54.23
C LYS A 337 -11.86 -36.15 -54.21
N LEU A 338 -12.42 -35.54 -55.26
CA LEU A 338 -12.69 -34.10 -55.31
C LEU A 338 -13.60 -33.66 -54.15
N SER A 339 -14.70 -34.40 -53.93
CA SER A 339 -15.65 -34.12 -52.84
C SER A 339 -15.00 -34.22 -51.46
N GLN A 340 -14.14 -35.24 -51.24
CA GLN A 340 -13.41 -35.42 -49.98
C GLN A 340 -12.37 -34.32 -49.76
N SER A 341 -11.64 -33.91 -50.79
CA SER A 341 -10.66 -32.84 -50.69
C SER A 341 -11.31 -31.51 -50.31
N VAL A 342 -12.42 -31.13 -50.97
CA VAL A 342 -13.19 -29.92 -50.63
C VAL A 342 -13.69 -29.98 -49.18
N GLN A 343 -14.26 -31.10 -48.76
CA GLN A 343 -14.77 -31.27 -47.40
C GLN A 343 -13.63 -31.16 -46.36
N SER A 344 -12.48 -31.79 -46.60
CA SER A 344 -11.33 -31.75 -45.70
C SER A 344 -10.74 -30.35 -45.54
N LEU A 345 -10.70 -29.55 -46.61
CA LEU A 345 -10.25 -28.17 -46.57
C LEU A 345 -11.21 -27.32 -45.73
N VAL A 346 -12.52 -27.46 -45.95
CA VAL A 346 -13.54 -26.74 -45.20
C VAL A 346 -13.49 -27.09 -43.70
N ASP A 347 -13.35 -28.38 -43.35
CA ASP A 347 -13.25 -28.79 -41.95
C ASP A 347 -11.96 -28.28 -41.29
N SER A 348 -10.85 -28.27 -42.02
CA SER A 348 -9.58 -27.69 -41.56
C SER A 348 -9.69 -26.20 -41.28
N LEU A 349 -10.26 -25.44 -42.22
CA LEU A 349 -10.51 -24.00 -42.06
C LEU A 349 -11.47 -23.71 -40.91
N ARG A 350 -12.53 -24.50 -40.75
CA ARG A 350 -13.51 -24.37 -39.65
C ARG A 350 -12.85 -24.56 -38.29
N ASN A 351 -12.02 -25.60 -38.16
CA ASN A 351 -11.32 -25.86 -36.90
C ASN A 351 -10.30 -24.76 -36.57
N LYS A 352 -9.58 -24.24 -37.57
CA LYS A 352 -8.65 -23.11 -37.38
C LYS A 352 -9.37 -21.82 -37.01
N SER A 353 -10.44 -21.45 -37.71
CA SER A 353 -11.27 -20.26 -37.42
C SER A 353 -11.86 -20.33 -36.01
N LYS A 354 -12.42 -21.49 -35.64
CA LYS A 354 -12.96 -21.70 -34.28
C LYS A 354 -11.88 -21.51 -33.21
N LYS A 355 -10.71 -22.14 -33.39
CA LYS A 355 -9.60 -22.00 -32.44
C LYS A 355 -9.13 -20.55 -32.33
N ALA A 356 -8.97 -19.84 -33.45
CA ALA A 356 -8.58 -18.43 -33.45
C ALA A 356 -9.62 -17.57 -32.70
N SER A 357 -10.92 -17.84 -32.88
CA SER A 357 -11.98 -17.15 -32.16
C SER A 357 -11.95 -17.42 -30.65
N GLU A 358 -11.75 -18.67 -30.24
CA GLU A 358 -11.58 -19.07 -28.83
C GLU A 358 -10.33 -18.39 -28.20
N ASP A 359 -9.21 -18.38 -28.92
CA ASP A 359 -7.98 -17.71 -28.48
C ASP A 359 -8.21 -16.18 -28.32
N LEU A 360 -8.97 -15.54 -29.22
CA LEU A 360 -9.33 -14.12 -29.13
C LEU A 360 -10.18 -13.82 -27.89
N GLU A 361 -11.23 -14.61 -27.63
CA GLU A 361 -12.10 -14.44 -26.46
C GLU A 361 -11.32 -14.57 -25.14
N THR A 362 -10.38 -15.52 -25.07
CA THR A 362 -9.52 -15.65 -23.89
C THR A 362 -8.60 -14.46 -23.70
N LEU A 363 -8.07 -13.90 -24.79
CA LEU A 363 -7.24 -12.69 -24.80
C LEU A 363 -8.02 -11.48 -24.26
N GLU A 364 -9.27 -11.31 -24.72
CA GLU A 364 -10.16 -10.24 -24.28
C GLU A 364 -10.54 -10.35 -22.81
N THR A 365 -10.76 -11.58 -22.32
CA THR A 365 -11.05 -11.84 -20.91
C THR A 365 -9.86 -11.46 -20.03
N ILE A 366 -8.64 -11.86 -20.41
CA ILE A 366 -7.41 -11.50 -19.69
C ILE A 366 -7.21 -9.99 -19.68
N GLU A 367 -7.37 -9.32 -20.84
CA GLU A 367 -7.25 -7.87 -20.96
C GLU A 367 -8.23 -7.14 -20.03
N HIS A 368 -9.50 -7.58 -19.97
CA HIS A 368 -10.50 -7.00 -19.06
C HIS A 368 -10.11 -7.18 -17.59
N GLU A 369 -9.70 -8.39 -17.19
CA GLU A 369 -9.26 -8.66 -15.80
C GLU A 369 -8.03 -7.83 -15.41
N VAL A 370 -7.06 -7.67 -16.32
CA VAL A 370 -5.87 -6.83 -16.11
C VAL A 370 -6.26 -5.37 -15.92
N GLN A 371 -7.15 -4.83 -16.77
CA GLN A 371 -7.60 -3.44 -16.68
C GLN A 371 -8.36 -3.16 -15.37
N GLU A 372 -9.26 -4.06 -14.97
CA GLU A 372 -10.03 -3.92 -13.73
C GLU A 372 -9.13 -3.99 -12.48
N LEU A 373 -8.17 -4.94 -12.43
CA LEU A 373 -7.20 -5.00 -11.34
C LEU A 373 -6.32 -3.76 -11.28
N LYS A 374 -5.84 -3.28 -12.44
CA LYS A 374 -5.03 -2.07 -12.51
C LYS A 374 -5.79 -0.85 -11.99
N LYS A 375 -7.04 -0.67 -12.39
CA LYS A 375 -7.91 0.40 -11.90
C LYS A 375 -8.07 0.36 -10.37
N ARG A 376 -8.32 -0.82 -9.81
CA ARG A 376 -8.44 -1.00 -8.35
C ARG A 376 -7.13 -0.69 -7.62
N LEU A 377 -5.98 -1.08 -8.18
CA LEU A 377 -4.67 -0.72 -7.63
C LEU A 377 -4.42 0.79 -7.65
N GLU A 378 -4.80 1.47 -8.73
CA GLU A 378 -4.71 2.94 -8.84
C GLU A 378 -5.64 3.64 -7.84
N GLU A 379 -6.87 3.14 -7.64
CA GLU A 379 -7.80 3.63 -6.62
C GLU A 379 -7.24 3.47 -5.20
N VAL A 380 -6.70 2.30 -4.87
CA VAL A 380 -6.07 2.05 -3.56
C VAL A 380 -4.82 2.91 -3.38
N HIS A 381 -4.00 3.10 -4.42
CA HIS A 381 -2.87 4.01 -4.39
C HIS A 381 -3.32 5.44 -4.07
N HIS A 382 -4.40 5.93 -4.68
CA HIS A 382 -4.94 7.25 -4.40
C HIS A 382 -5.52 7.35 -2.97
N GLN A 383 -6.27 6.36 -2.51
CA GLN A 383 -6.79 6.31 -1.14
C GLN A 383 -5.65 6.30 -0.11
N THR A 384 -4.59 5.54 -0.37
CA THR A 384 -3.40 5.44 0.49
C THR A 384 -2.66 6.77 0.58
N THR A 385 -2.37 7.39 -0.56
CA THR A 385 -1.63 8.67 -0.60
C THR A 385 -2.41 9.83 0.02
N SER A 386 -3.75 9.84 -0.14
CA SER A 386 -4.64 10.86 0.42
C SER A 386 -5.02 10.64 1.89
N LEU A 387 -4.78 9.44 2.44
CA LEU A 387 -5.11 9.13 3.83
C LEU A 387 -4.39 10.06 4.80
N TYR A 388 -5.16 10.66 5.71
CA TYR A 388 -4.63 11.59 6.68
C TYR A 388 -4.15 10.86 7.95
N VAL A 389 -2.84 10.85 8.19
CA VAL A 389 -2.22 10.07 9.27
C VAL A 389 -1.87 10.88 10.53
N PHE A 390 -1.95 12.21 10.45
CA PHE A 390 -1.64 13.10 11.57
C PHE A 390 -2.87 13.46 12.41
N GLY A 391 -3.91 12.62 12.48
CA GLY A 391 -5.03 12.82 13.43
C GLY A 391 -4.69 12.44 14.87
N ALA A 392 -5.42 12.98 15.87
CA ALA A 392 -5.16 12.69 17.28
C ALA A 392 -5.35 11.20 17.65
N ASN A 393 -6.32 10.52 17.03
CA ASN A 393 -6.60 9.10 17.27
C ASN A 393 -5.74 8.19 16.36
N GLN A 394 -4.52 7.91 16.79
CA GLN A 394 -3.55 7.12 16.02
C GLN A 394 -3.95 5.64 15.88
N ASP A 395 -4.69 5.09 16.85
CA ASP A 395 -5.13 3.69 16.80
C ASP A 395 -6.22 3.46 15.73
N ALA A 396 -7.13 4.44 15.58
CA ALA A 396 -8.14 4.40 14.52
C ALA A 396 -7.47 4.49 13.13
N THR A 397 -6.52 5.41 12.95
CA THR A 397 -5.76 5.54 11.70
C THR A 397 -4.94 4.28 11.38
N GLU A 398 -4.31 3.66 12.39
CA GLU A 398 -3.58 2.39 12.21
C GLU A 398 -4.50 1.26 11.73
N THR A 399 -5.71 1.20 12.28
CA THR A 399 -6.73 0.20 11.89
C THR A 399 -7.18 0.42 10.45
N GLU A 400 -7.48 1.66 10.05
CA GLU A 400 -7.88 2.02 8.68
C GLU A 400 -6.77 1.72 7.67
N LEU A 401 -5.53 2.12 7.97
CA LEU A 401 -4.37 1.84 7.13
C LEU A 401 -4.10 0.32 7.04
N GLY A 402 -4.28 -0.41 8.14
CA GLY A 402 -4.18 -1.87 8.17
C GLY A 402 -5.19 -2.56 7.25
N ALA A 403 -6.44 -2.10 7.26
CA ALA A 403 -7.48 -2.63 6.37
C ALA A 403 -7.17 -2.35 4.89
N LEU A 404 -6.73 -1.12 4.56
CA LEU A 404 -6.28 -0.75 3.21
C LEU A 404 -5.10 -1.62 2.76
N ARG A 405 -4.14 -1.87 3.65
CA ARG A 405 -2.99 -2.74 3.38
C ARG A 405 -3.41 -4.18 3.08
N SER A 406 -4.27 -4.78 3.90
CA SER A 406 -4.75 -6.14 3.65
C SER A 406 -5.53 -6.25 2.34
N TYR A 407 -6.30 -5.23 1.98
CA TYR A 407 -6.98 -5.18 0.69
C TYR A 407 -5.97 -5.07 -0.48
N LEU A 408 -4.95 -4.23 -0.35
CA LEU A 408 -3.86 -4.11 -1.33
C LEU A 408 -3.11 -5.43 -1.51
N GLU A 409 -2.74 -6.10 -0.43
CA GLU A 409 -2.05 -7.40 -0.47
C GLU A 409 -2.89 -8.44 -1.24
N GLY A 410 -4.21 -8.45 -1.03
CA GLY A 410 -5.13 -9.30 -1.80
C GLY A 410 -5.16 -8.97 -3.30
N LEU A 411 -5.16 -7.68 -3.68
CA LEU A 411 -5.10 -7.27 -5.08
C LEU A 411 -3.77 -7.64 -5.74
N VAL A 412 -2.64 -7.42 -5.04
CA VAL A 412 -1.30 -7.79 -5.52
C VAL A 412 -1.19 -9.30 -5.74
N GLU A 413 -1.69 -10.10 -4.82
CA GLU A 413 -1.70 -11.57 -4.96
C GLU A 413 -2.58 -12.02 -6.13
N THR A 414 -3.74 -11.40 -6.32
CA THR A 414 -4.62 -11.66 -7.47
C THR A 414 -3.93 -11.30 -8.78
N GLY A 415 -3.23 -10.16 -8.84
CA GLY A 415 -2.45 -9.73 -10.01
C GLY A 415 -1.29 -10.66 -10.32
N LYS A 416 -0.55 -11.13 -9.31
CA LYS A 416 0.51 -12.13 -9.46
C LYS A 416 -0.04 -13.45 -10.00
N LYS A 417 -1.16 -13.91 -9.46
CA LYS A 417 -1.83 -15.12 -9.92
C LYS A 417 -2.27 -15.00 -11.38
N LEU A 418 -2.91 -13.89 -11.77
CA LEU A 418 -3.30 -13.64 -13.17
C LEU A 418 -2.08 -13.62 -14.12
N SER A 419 -1.00 -12.92 -13.74
CA SER A 419 0.26 -12.89 -14.50
C SER A 419 0.87 -14.29 -14.63
N GLY A 420 0.89 -15.06 -13.54
CA GLY A 420 1.39 -16.44 -13.49
C GLY A 420 0.55 -17.40 -14.34
N ASP A 421 -0.77 -17.42 -14.17
CA ASP A 421 -1.71 -18.27 -14.89
C ASP A 421 -1.67 -17.98 -16.40
N THR A 422 -1.57 -16.69 -16.78
CA THR A 422 -1.43 -16.27 -18.18
C THR A 422 -0.11 -16.76 -18.78
N LYS A 423 1.02 -16.56 -18.10
CA LYS A 423 2.34 -17.03 -18.55
C LYS A 423 2.36 -18.57 -18.67
N ALA A 424 1.79 -19.28 -17.69
CA ALA A 424 1.70 -20.74 -17.68
C ALA A 424 0.85 -21.28 -18.84
N ARG A 425 -0.28 -20.63 -19.17
CA ARG A 425 -1.13 -21.01 -20.31
C ARG A 425 -0.34 -20.96 -21.63
N TYR A 426 0.32 -19.85 -21.92
CA TYR A 426 1.10 -19.71 -23.16
C TYR A 426 2.30 -20.67 -23.18
N GLN A 427 2.97 -20.86 -22.03
CA GLN A 427 4.06 -21.83 -21.91
C GLN A 427 3.60 -23.28 -22.16
N ALA A 428 2.43 -23.68 -21.66
CA ALA A 428 1.85 -25.01 -21.90
C ALA A 428 1.53 -25.25 -23.39
N SER A 429 1.16 -24.19 -24.11
CA SER A 429 0.96 -24.21 -25.56
C SER A 429 2.26 -24.05 -26.38
N GLN A 430 3.42 -23.96 -25.73
CA GLN A 430 4.73 -23.66 -26.34
C GLN A 430 4.74 -22.35 -27.16
N GLN A 431 3.92 -21.38 -26.75
CA GLN A 431 3.85 -20.06 -27.35
C GLN A 431 4.43 -19.01 -26.39
N LEU A 432 4.88 -17.90 -26.97
CA LEU A 432 5.22 -16.71 -26.20
C LEU A 432 3.93 -15.97 -25.85
N VAL A 433 3.93 -15.28 -24.71
CA VAL A 433 2.83 -14.38 -24.35
C VAL A 433 2.74 -13.28 -25.41
N PRO A 434 1.54 -12.96 -25.92
CA PRO A 434 1.33 -11.85 -26.86
C PRO A 434 1.89 -10.54 -26.35
N THR A 435 2.45 -9.73 -27.24
CA THR A 435 3.24 -8.55 -26.85
C THR A 435 2.41 -7.49 -26.13
N ASP A 436 1.17 -7.30 -26.55
CA ASP A 436 0.17 -6.41 -25.95
C ASP A 436 -0.21 -6.84 -24.52
N ILE A 437 -0.53 -8.13 -24.31
CA ILE A 437 -0.79 -8.65 -22.96
C ILE A 437 0.47 -8.59 -22.09
N GLY A 438 1.63 -8.93 -22.64
CA GLY A 438 2.90 -8.81 -21.93
C GLY A 438 3.15 -7.38 -21.41
N GLN A 439 2.87 -6.36 -22.23
CA GLN A 439 2.95 -4.95 -21.83
C GLN A 439 1.92 -4.60 -20.77
N GLN A 440 0.66 -5.05 -20.91
CA GLN A 440 -0.39 -4.79 -19.91
C GLN A 440 -0.10 -5.45 -18.56
N LEU A 441 0.38 -6.70 -18.55
CA LEU A 441 0.83 -7.40 -17.34
C LEU A 441 2.00 -6.68 -16.67
N THR A 442 2.96 -6.20 -17.45
CA THR A 442 4.07 -5.39 -16.92
C THR A 442 3.57 -4.07 -16.30
N ALA A 443 2.60 -3.41 -16.94
CA ALA A 443 1.97 -2.20 -16.40
C ALA A 443 1.16 -2.47 -15.13
N LEU A 444 0.52 -3.64 -15.02
CA LEU A 444 -0.16 -4.09 -13.81
C LEU A 444 0.83 -4.35 -12.67
N GLU A 445 1.94 -5.04 -12.95
CA GLU A 445 3.03 -5.28 -12.00
C GLU A 445 3.61 -3.95 -11.49
N LEU A 446 3.83 -2.97 -12.37
CA LEU A 446 4.30 -1.63 -11.99
C LEU A 446 3.27 -0.88 -11.13
N ALA A 447 1.98 -0.96 -11.46
CA ALA A 447 0.91 -0.33 -10.67
C ALA A 447 0.81 -0.95 -9.27
N ALA A 448 0.94 -2.28 -9.18
CA ALA A 448 0.97 -3.02 -7.92
C ALA A 448 2.16 -2.57 -7.04
N GLU A 449 3.34 -2.44 -7.64
CA GLU A 449 4.56 -2.04 -6.93
C GLU A 449 4.53 -0.57 -6.50
N SER A 450 3.98 0.32 -7.35
CA SER A 450 3.73 1.72 -6.99
C SER A 450 2.75 1.84 -5.82
N ALA A 451 1.64 1.09 -5.83
CA ALA A 451 0.67 1.05 -4.74
C ALA A 451 1.29 0.51 -3.45
N ALA A 452 2.09 -0.56 -3.54
CA ALA A 452 2.80 -1.13 -2.39
C ALA A 452 3.82 -0.15 -1.79
N SER A 453 4.61 0.53 -2.62
CA SER A 453 5.56 1.55 -2.18
C SER A 453 4.87 2.72 -1.49
N ALA A 454 3.77 3.22 -2.07
CA ALA A 454 2.96 4.28 -1.44
C ALA A 454 2.39 3.84 -0.09
N MET A 455 1.98 2.58 0.04
CA MET A 455 1.51 2.00 1.31
C MET A 455 2.62 1.94 2.36
N GLU A 456 3.82 1.49 1.99
CA GLU A 456 4.96 1.48 2.90
C GLU A 456 5.35 2.88 3.37
N GLU A 457 5.37 3.86 2.45
CA GLU A 457 5.66 5.25 2.79
C GLU A 457 4.63 5.81 3.76
N LYS A 458 3.34 5.59 3.49
CA LYS A 458 2.26 6.04 4.36
C LYS A 458 2.29 5.37 5.74
N GLN A 459 2.67 4.10 5.80
CA GLN A 459 2.86 3.39 7.08
C GLN A 459 4.03 3.95 7.88
N ARG A 460 5.15 4.29 7.23
CA ARG A 460 6.28 4.97 7.89
C ARG A 460 5.86 6.35 8.39
N GLU A 461 5.08 7.09 7.62
CA GLU A 461 4.54 8.40 8.00
C GLU A 461 3.61 8.30 9.22
N GLN A 462 2.66 7.36 9.22
CA GLN A 462 1.79 7.10 10.37
C GLN A 462 2.58 6.72 11.62
N LYS A 463 3.58 5.84 11.48
CA LYS A 463 4.44 5.45 12.61
C LYS A 463 5.19 6.65 13.19
N ARG A 464 5.73 7.53 12.33
CA ARG A 464 6.36 8.79 12.77
C ARG A 464 5.35 9.69 13.48
N ALA A 465 4.15 9.89 12.94
CA ALA A 465 3.11 10.69 13.56
C ALA A 465 2.73 10.16 14.96
N ARG A 466 2.61 8.83 15.12
CA ARG A 466 2.37 8.17 16.41
C ARG A 466 3.50 8.41 17.41
N THR A 467 4.76 8.18 17.00
CA THR A 467 5.91 8.39 17.87
C THR A 467 6.03 9.84 18.30
N THR A 468 5.93 10.81 17.38
CA THR A 468 5.96 12.24 17.69
C THR A 468 4.90 12.62 18.73
N ARG A 469 3.67 12.11 18.59
CA ARG A 469 2.59 12.35 19.56
C ARG A 469 2.84 11.72 20.92
N SER A 470 3.27 10.46 20.94
CA SER A 470 3.57 9.74 22.18
C SER A 470 4.70 10.43 22.94
N ASP A 471 5.78 10.79 22.25
CA ASP A 471 6.93 11.48 22.85
C ASP A 471 6.55 12.88 23.34
N TYR A 472 5.74 13.62 22.57
CA TYR A 472 5.21 14.93 23.01
C TYR A 472 4.42 14.81 24.32
N ILE A 473 3.48 13.86 24.41
CA ILE A 473 2.64 13.67 25.61
C ILE A 473 3.51 13.24 26.80
N ALA A 474 4.43 12.30 26.60
CA ALA A 474 5.32 11.82 27.65
C ALA A 474 6.22 12.95 28.17
N ASP A 475 6.83 13.74 27.27
CA ASP A 475 7.68 14.85 27.67
C ASP A 475 6.89 15.96 28.38
N VAL A 476 5.66 16.27 27.94
CA VAL A 476 4.78 17.22 28.63
C VAL A 476 4.54 16.76 30.08
N ASP A 477 4.19 15.50 30.29
CA ASP A 477 3.93 14.95 31.62
C ASP A 477 5.19 14.97 32.51
N GLU A 478 6.34 14.53 31.96
CA GLU A 478 7.61 14.50 32.69
C GLU A 478 8.10 15.90 33.07
N VAL A 479 8.07 16.85 32.13
CA VAL A 479 8.47 18.25 32.39
C VAL A 479 7.52 18.90 33.39
N GLN A 480 6.20 18.74 33.22
CA GLN A 480 5.21 19.32 34.13
C GLN A 480 5.32 18.75 35.55
N THR A 481 5.50 17.44 35.68
CA THR A 481 5.69 16.77 36.98
C THR A 481 6.96 17.25 37.66
N TRP A 482 8.07 17.36 36.92
CA TRP A 482 9.33 17.87 37.46
C TRP A 482 9.22 19.32 37.90
N ILE A 483 8.60 20.20 37.10
CA ILE A 483 8.40 21.62 37.44
C ILE A 483 7.65 21.76 38.78
N ARG A 484 6.53 21.03 38.95
CA ARG A 484 5.76 21.05 40.21
C ARG A 484 6.58 20.58 41.41
N ALA A 485 7.35 19.50 41.25
CA ALA A 485 8.19 18.96 42.31
C ALA A 485 9.36 19.90 42.66
N ALA A 486 9.97 20.54 41.66
CA ALA A 486 11.05 21.50 41.83
C ALA A 486 10.55 22.77 42.53
N GLU A 487 9.40 23.31 42.13
CA GLU A 487 8.77 24.46 42.79
C GLU A 487 8.55 24.20 44.29
N LEU A 488 7.93 23.06 44.65
CA LEU A 488 7.70 22.69 46.05
C LEU A 488 9.00 22.60 46.86
N LYS A 489 10.05 22.00 46.29
CA LYS A 489 11.36 21.86 46.96
C LYS A 489 12.10 23.18 47.10
N VAL A 490 12.03 24.07 46.10
CA VAL A 490 12.69 25.40 46.15
C VAL A 490 12.00 26.31 47.17
N GLN A 491 10.68 26.23 47.29
CA GLN A 491 9.90 27.05 48.22
C GLN A 491 9.87 26.49 49.66
N ASP A 492 10.44 25.31 49.91
CA ASP A 492 10.45 24.68 51.23
C ASP A 492 11.28 25.49 52.25
N ARG A 493 10.64 25.83 53.38
CA ARG A 493 11.26 26.54 54.52
C ARG A 493 11.40 25.67 55.76
N SER A 494 10.92 24.43 55.74
CA SER A 494 10.91 23.52 56.88
C SER A 494 12.28 22.92 57.20
N MET A 495 13.23 23.04 56.27
CA MET A 495 14.55 22.44 56.34
C MET A 495 15.61 23.43 56.84
N GLU A 496 16.64 22.89 57.48
CA GLU A 496 17.85 23.63 57.83
C GLU A 496 18.65 24.03 56.58
N PRO A 497 19.46 25.09 56.64
CA PRO A 497 20.15 25.66 55.47
C PRO A 497 21.01 24.68 54.66
N LEU A 498 21.75 23.78 55.33
CA LEU A 498 22.63 22.81 54.66
C LEU A 498 21.83 21.80 53.82
N LYS A 499 20.75 21.24 54.37
CA LYS A 499 19.89 20.28 53.66
C LYS A 499 19.17 20.96 52.50
N LEU A 500 18.71 22.20 52.68
CA LEU A 500 18.10 22.96 51.60
C LEU A 500 19.11 23.22 50.47
N LYS A 501 20.37 23.55 50.78
CA LYS A 501 21.44 23.69 49.78
C LYS A 501 21.65 22.41 48.95
N GLU A 502 21.61 21.23 49.58
CA GLU A 502 21.72 19.94 48.88
C GLU A 502 20.55 19.72 47.91
N HIS A 503 19.31 20.02 48.34
CA HIS A 503 18.14 19.94 47.47
C HIS A 503 18.22 20.92 46.28
N LEU A 504 18.64 22.17 46.51
CA LEU A 504 18.83 23.14 45.43
C LEU A 504 19.93 22.70 44.46
N GLN A 505 20.99 22.03 44.94
CA GLN A 505 22.02 21.47 44.07
C GLN A 505 21.51 20.29 43.24
N GLN A 506 20.66 19.42 43.82
CA GLN A 506 20.02 18.35 43.07
C GLN A 506 19.17 18.90 41.91
N ILE A 507 18.32 19.89 42.20
CA ILE A 507 17.48 20.55 41.19
C ILE A 507 18.37 21.20 40.11
N GLN A 508 19.47 21.83 40.49
CA GLN A 508 20.43 22.40 39.54
C GLN A 508 21.04 21.36 38.59
N ASN A 509 21.29 20.14 39.06
CA ASN A 509 21.86 19.08 38.23
C ASN A 509 20.82 18.49 37.26
N GLU A 510 19.56 18.42 37.69
CA GLU A 510 18.46 17.87 36.88
C GLU A 510 17.94 18.86 35.81
N ILE A 511 18.07 20.16 36.04
CA ILE A 511 17.46 21.20 35.18
C ILE A 511 17.93 21.17 33.73
N GLY A 512 19.16 20.73 33.46
CA GLY A 512 19.69 20.58 32.10
C GLY A 512 18.91 19.53 31.31
N LEU A 513 18.75 18.33 31.88
CA LEU A 513 18.01 17.24 31.26
C LEU A 513 16.54 17.59 30.99
N ILE A 514 15.92 18.34 31.90
CA ILE A 514 14.53 18.79 31.72
C ILE A 514 14.41 19.87 30.64
N THR A 515 15.45 20.70 30.48
CA THR A 515 15.51 21.67 29.39
C THR A 515 15.62 20.98 28.04
N ASP A 516 16.45 19.95 27.93
CA ASP A 516 16.55 19.14 26.70
C ASP A 516 15.22 18.47 26.34
N LYS A 517 14.47 17.99 27.35
CA LYS A 517 13.10 17.47 27.16
C LYS A 517 12.12 18.56 26.73
N LEU A 518 12.20 19.76 27.29
CA LEU A 518 11.39 20.90 26.84
C LEU A 518 11.70 21.29 25.39
N GLU A 519 12.95 21.23 24.96
CA GLU A 519 13.30 21.48 23.55
C GLU A 519 12.78 20.37 22.63
N ARG A 520 12.85 19.11 23.07
CA ARG A 520 12.29 17.97 22.33
C ARG A 520 10.77 18.05 22.21
N LEU A 521 10.06 18.33 23.30
CA LEU A 521 8.60 18.48 23.29
C LEU A 521 8.18 19.69 22.45
N THR A 522 8.97 20.77 22.45
CA THR A 522 8.71 21.92 21.57
C THR A 522 8.83 21.54 20.09
N ARG A 523 9.89 20.81 19.71
CA ARG A 523 10.06 20.31 18.34
C ARG A 523 8.95 19.34 17.93
N ASN A 524 8.61 18.38 18.78
CA ASN A 524 7.54 17.42 18.51
C ASN A 524 6.17 18.11 18.44
N GLY A 525 5.91 19.06 19.33
CA GLY A 525 4.72 19.92 19.32
C GLY A 525 4.62 20.73 18.02
N GLN A 526 5.73 21.28 17.51
CA GLN A 526 5.76 22.00 16.23
C GLN A 526 5.41 21.07 15.05
N VAL A 527 5.96 19.86 15.02
CA VAL A 527 5.61 18.86 13.98
C VAL A 527 4.11 18.55 14.02
N ILE A 528 3.50 18.45 15.21
CA ILE A 528 2.06 18.24 15.34
C ILE A 528 1.28 19.48 14.86
N ILE A 529 1.70 20.69 15.24
CA ILE A 529 1.09 21.97 14.82
C ILE A 529 1.05 22.11 13.30
N ASP A 530 2.15 21.77 12.63
CA ASP A 530 2.32 21.92 11.18
C ASP A 530 1.44 20.93 10.39
N ASN A 531 1.17 19.76 10.97
CA ASN A 531 0.46 18.68 10.29
C ASN A 531 -0.99 18.45 10.79
N THR A 532 -1.38 19.04 11.92
CA THR A 532 -2.74 18.90 12.43
C THR A 532 -3.76 19.69 11.60
N LYS A 533 -4.92 19.08 11.34
CA LYS A 533 -6.10 19.72 10.76
C LYS A 533 -7.02 20.32 11.84
N ASP A 534 -6.78 20.03 13.12
CA ASP A 534 -7.56 20.56 14.24
C ASP A 534 -6.95 21.87 14.75
N GLY A 535 -7.67 22.98 14.55
CA GLY A 535 -7.24 24.29 15.03
C GLY A 535 -7.21 24.40 16.57
N ASN A 536 -8.05 23.64 17.28
CA ASN A 536 -8.08 23.65 18.74
C ASN A 536 -6.86 22.93 19.32
N GLU A 537 -6.50 21.75 18.76
CA GLU A 537 -5.28 21.03 19.11
C GLU A 537 -4.05 21.92 18.90
N ARG A 538 -4.02 22.66 17.78
CA ARG A 538 -2.92 23.58 17.46
C ARG A 538 -2.72 24.65 18.54
N GLU A 539 -3.79 25.32 18.97
CA GLU A 539 -3.71 26.35 20.02
C GLU A 539 -3.41 25.75 21.40
N LEU A 540 -3.95 24.58 21.72
CA LEU A 540 -3.68 23.87 22.97
C LEU A 540 -2.18 23.53 23.09
N ILE A 541 -1.56 22.99 22.03
CA ILE A 541 -0.14 22.63 22.03
C ILE A 541 0.72 23.88 22.20
N LYS A 542 0.44 24.98 21.46
CA LYS A 542 1.15 26.26 21.62
C LYS A 542 1.06 26.78 23.05
N SER A 543 -0.16 26.80 23.61
CA SER A 543 -0.39 27.26 24.98
C SER A 543 0.38 26.40 26.00
N THR A 544 0.39 25.08 25.82
CA THR A 544 1.10 24.13 26.69
C THR A 544 2.61 24.36 26.63
N VAL A 545 3.19 24.47 25.43
CA VAL A 545 4.63 24.73 25.25
C VAL A 545 5.03 26.06 25.89
N ASN A 546 4.27 27.14 25.62
CA ASN A 546 4.55 28.45 26.20
C ASN A 546 4.46 28.42 27.73
N ASN A 547 3.42 27.80 28.27
CA ASN A 547 3.21 27.68 29.72
C ASN A 547 4.34 26.91 30.41
N LEU A 548 4.75 25.76 29.88
CA LEU A 548 5.87 24.98 30.44
C LEU A 548 7.21 25.73 30.32
N THR A 549 7.40 26.48 29.24
CA THR A 549 8.60 27.31 29.04
C THR A 549 8.67 28.43 30.07
N GLU A 550 7.57 29.15 30.30
CA GLU A 550 7.47 30.19 31.31
C GLU A 550 7.65 29.63 32.72
N GLN A 551 7.00 28.51 33.06
CA GLN A 551 7.15 27.86 34.36
C GLN A 551 8.58 27.38 34.61
N LEU A 552 9.26 26.80 33.62
CA LEU A 552 10.65 26.39 33.78
C LEU A 552 11.58 27.60 33.99
N ALA A 553 11.34 28.71 33.27
CA ALA A 553 12.07 29.96 33.48
C ALA A 553 11.84 30.53 34.88
N GLN A 554 10.60 30.43 35.39
CA GLN A 554 10.25 30.84 36.74
C GLN A 554 10.96 29.99 37.81
N VAL A 555 10.99 28.66 37.64
CA VAL A 555 11.75 27.75 38.53
C VAL A 555 13.24 28.08 38.51
N ARG A 556 13.83 28.42 37.34
CA ARG A 556 15.23 28.88 37.25
C ARG A 556 15.48 30.15 38.08
N SER A 557 14.58 31.13 37.97
CA SER A 557 14.68 32.37 38.74
C SER A 557 14.58 32.11 40.24
N TRP A 558 13.60 31.31 40.67
CA TRP A 558 13.45 30.95 42.08
C TRP A 558 14.63 30.16 42.61
N LEU A 559 15.19 29.24 41.83
CA LEU A 559 16.35 28.45 42.21
C LEU A 559 17.56 29.35 42.49
N GLU A 560 17.83 30.32 41.62
CA GLU A 560 18.95 31.25 41.78
C GLU A 560 18.75 32.17 42.99
N GLU A 561 17.55 32.76 43.13
CA GLU A 561 17.20 33.60 44.27
C GLU A 561 17.31 32.82 45.58
N LYS A 562 16.77 31.60 45.65
CA LYS A 562 16.79 30.77 46.84
C LYS A 562 18.21 30.31 47.17
N LYS A 563 19.05 30.00 46.19
CA LYS A 563 20.47 29.69 46.40
C LYS A 563 21.22 30.83 47.07
N GLN A 564 21.01 32.06 46.59
CA GLN A 564 21.61 33.25 47.20
C GLN A 564 21.13 33.40 48.65
N GLN A 565 19.81 33.35 48.88
CA GLN A 565 19.23 33.44 50.23
C GLN A 565 19.77 32.36 51.18
N VAL A 566 19.91 31.11 50.73
CA VAL A 566 20.46 30.01 51.54
C VAL A 566 21.96 30.21 51.80
N GLY A 567 22.71 30.77 50.85
CA GLY A 567 24.10 31.19 51.04
C GLY A 567 24.22 32.21 52.17
N ASP A 568 23.44 33.30 52.11
CA ASP A 568 23.42 34.33 53.15
C ASP A 568 22.98 33.76 54.51
N THR A 569 22.04 32.80 54.49
CA THR A 569 21.56 32.11 55.70
C THR A 569 22.63 31.22 56.32
N LEU A 570 23.44 30.52 55.52
CA LEU A 570 24.58 29.73 56.02
C LEU A 570 25.64 30.62 56.66
N ASP A 571 25.91 31.79 56.08
CA ASP A 571 26.82 32.78 56.66
C ASP A 571 26.28 33.32 58.00
N ALA A 572 24.98 33.65 58.06
CA ALA A 572 24.30 34.05 59.29
C ALA A 572 24.37 32.96 60.37
N TRP A 573 24.16 31.70 59.98
CA TRP A 573 24.28 30.53 60.86
C TRP A 573 25.69 30.40 61.45
N GLN A 574 26.73 30.58 60.63
CA GLN A 574 28.11 30.53 61.09
C GLN A 574 28.45 31.70 62.02
N ARG A 575 27.94 32.91 61.73
CA ARG A 575 28.08 34.08 62.61
C ARG A 575 27.41 33.86 63.96
N PHE A 576 26.20 33.31 63.98
CA PHE A 576 25.49 32.93 65.20
C PHE A 576 26.35 31.98 66.06
N LEU A 577 26.89 30.91 65.47
CA LEU A 577 27.71 29.94 66.21
C LEU A 577 28.99 30.58 66.76
N THR A 578 29.62 31.49 66.01
CA THR A 578 30.81 32.22 66.44
C THR A 578 30.51 33.15 67.61
N LEU A 579 29.38 33.88 67.56
CA LEU A 579 28.92 34.74 68.65
C LEU A 579 28.56 33.91 69.89
N HIS A 580 27.87 32.79 69.72
CA HIS A 580 27.55 31.85 70.79
C HIS A 580 28.82 31.35 71.48
N GLU A 581 29.84 30.94 70.72
CA GLU A 581 31.13 30.52 71.27
C GLU A 581 31.79 31.66 72.07
N ALA A 582 31.76 32.90 71.57
CA ALA A 582 32.30 34.05 72.29
C ALA A 582 31.55 34.34 73.61
N VAL A 583 30.21 34.23 73.63
CA VAL A 583 29.39 34.40 74.84
C VAL A 583 29.71 33.30 75.85
N MET A 584 29.74 32.03 75.43
CA MET A 584 30.04 30.90 76.32
C MET A 584 31.47 30.93 76.85
N ALA A 585 32.44 31.38 76.04
CA ALA A 585 33.81 31.60 76.49
C ALA A 585 33.87 32.66 77.61
N TRP A 586 33.16 33.78 77.46
CA TRP A 586 33.07 34.80 78.50
C TRP A 586 32.38 34.27 79.76
N ILE A 587 31.28 33.54 79.64
CA ILE A 587 30.57 32.92 80.78
C ILE A 587 31.54 32.02 81.55
N LYS A 588 32.28 31.16 80.84
CA LYS A 588 33.27 30.26 81.45
C LYS A 588 34.37 31.05 82.17
N GLU A 589 34.93 32.08 81.54
CA GLU A 589 35.93 32.96 82.15
C GLU A 589 35.40 33.62 83.43
N LYS A 590 34.19 34.17 83.40
CA LYS A 590 33.61 34.89 84.55
C LYS A 590 33.13 33.97 85.66
N ARG A 591 32.65 32.76 85.35
CA ARG A 591 32.41 31.74 86.38
C ARG A 591 33.68 31.40 87.14
N VAL A 592 34.82 31.25 86.46
CA VAL A 592 36.12 31.05 87.12
C VAL A 592 36.50 32.26 87.98
N PHE A 593 36.33 33.49 87.47
CA PHE A 593 36.56 34.73 88.22
C PHE A 593 35.68 34.81 89.49
N LEU A 594 34.43 34.34 89.42
CA LEU A 594 33.49 34.29 90.55
C LEU A 594 33.78 33.16 91.55
N VAL A 595 34.63 32.17 91.26
CA VAL A 595 34.99 31.17 92.27
C VAL A 595 36.04 31.72 93.26
N GLU A 596 36.81 32.73 92.86
CA GLU A 596 37.88 33.28 93.69
C GLU A 596 37.31 33.92 94.99
N PRO A 597 37.75 33.47 96.18
CA PRO A 597 37.23 33.97 97.45
C PRO A 597 37.68 35.41 97.70
N LEU A 598 36.75 36.25 98.14
CA LEU A 598 37.05 37.60 98.62
C LEU A 598 37.64 37.47 100.03
N GLN A 599 38.91 37.87 100.19
CA GLN A 599 39.62 37.94 101.46
C GLN A 599 40.39 39.26 101.50
N LEU A 600 39.94 40.19 102.34
CA LEU A 600 40.41 41.56 102.37
C LEU A 600 41.07 41.87 103.73
N SER A 601 42.29 42.40 103.68
CA SER A 601 43.03 42.82 104.89
C SER A 601 43.17 44.34 105.01
N THR A 602 42.90 45.09 103.94
CA THR A 602 43.02 46.55 103.88
C THR A 602 41.97 47.18 102.96
N LEU A 603 41.65 48.45 103.19
CA LEU A 603 40.77 49.24 102.32
C LEU A 603 41.29 49.33 100.87
N ILE A 604 42.61 49.34 100.66
CA ILE A 604 43.21 49.40 99.32
C ILE A 604 42.89 48.13 98.52
N GLN A 605 42.99 46.96 99.16
CA GLN A 605 42.62 45.69 98.54
C GLN A 605 41.12 45.65 98.23
N ALA A 606 40.27 46.18 99.12
CA ALA A 606 38.83 46.30 98.88
C ALA A 606 38.52 47.15 97.63
N ARG A 607 39.15 48.32 97.51
CA ARG A 607 39.00 49.22 96.36
C ARG A 607 39.54 48.61 95.06
N GLN A 608 40.65 47.86 95.11
CA GLN A 608 41.18 47.17 93.93
C GLN A 608 40.21 46.07 93.47
N ARG A 609 39.74 45.21 94.38
CA ARG A 609 38.76 44.17 94.04
C ARG A 609 37.45 44.77 93.53
N LEU A 610 36.97 45.86 94.14
CA LEU A 610 35.82 46.62 93.64
C LEU A 610 36.05 47.12 92.20
N HIS A 611 37.25 47.59 91.86
CA HIS A 611 37.58 48.00 90.50
C HIS A 611 37.57 46.84 89.49
N ASP A 612 38.13 45.68 89.88
CA ASP A 612 38.15 44.48 89.04
C ASP A 612 36.72 43.98 88.76
N TYR A 613 35.88 43.90 89.81
CA TYR A 613 34.46 43.53 89.68
C TYR A 613 33.66 44.57 88.90
N SER A 614 33.91 45.87 89.09
CA SER A 614 33.30 46.93 88.30
C SER A 614 33.67 46.84 86.81
N THR A 615 34.89 46.41 86.49
CA THR A 615 35.33 46.17 85.11
C THR A 615 34.68 44.92 84.52
N ALA A 616 34.54 43.85 85.31
CA ALA A 616 33.81 42.66 84.91
C ALA A 616 32.32 42.96 84.64
N VAL A 617 31.66 43.76 85.48
CA VAL A 617 30.29 44.25 85.25
C VAL A 617 30.19 45.06 83.95
N LYS A 618 31.16 45.95 83.66
CA LYS A 618 31.19 46.69 82.39
C LYS A 618 31.30 45.77 81.16
N SER A 619 32.04 44.67 81.27
CA SER A 619 32.19 43.70 80.17
C SER A 619 30.86 43.01 79.77
N CYS A 620 29.87 42.95 80.68
CA CYS A 620 28.53 42.44 80.40
C CYS A 620 27.84 43.19 79.25
N LYS A 621 28.17 44.47 79.03
CA LYS A 621 27.63 45.26 77.91
C LYS A 621 27.99 44.69 76.54
N GLN A 622 29.23 44.23 76.37
CA GLN A 622 29.67 43.64 75.10
C GLN A 622 28.99 42.28 74.87
N VAL A 623 28.78 41.50 75.92
CA VAL A 623 28.10 40.20 75.83
C VAL A 623 26.62 40.37 75.51
N ASN A 624 25.95 41.36 76.10
CA ASN A 624 24.57 41.73 75.72
C ASN A 624 24.46 42.12 74.24
N LYS A 625 25.45 42.85 73.73
CA LYS A 625 25.51 43.18 72.30
C LYS A 625 25.62 41.91 71.45
N ASN A 626 26.50 40.98 71.83
CA ASN A 626 26.65 39.70 71.13
C ASN A 626 25.34 38.88 71.14
N LEU A 627 24.62 38.80 72.27
CA LEU A 627 23.32 38.11 72.38
C LEU A 627 22.23 38.78 71.51
N SER A 628 22.22 40.11 71.45
CA SER A 628 21.32 40.85 70.55
C SER A 628 21.65 40.62 69.07
N GLU A 629 22.93 40.55 68.71
CA GLU A 629 23.37 40.18 67.36
C GLU A 629 23.00 38.73 67.03
N MET A 630 23.18 37.79 67.97
CA MET A 630 22.70 36.39 67.82
C MET A 630 21.19 36.34 67.56
N SER A 631 20.40 37.10 68.31
CA SER A 631 18.94 37.19 68.10
C SER A 631 18.59 37.69 66.69
N LYS A 632 19.33 38.69 66.20
CA LYS A 632 19.14 39.24 64.85
C LYS A 632 19.52 38.24 63.76
N GLU A 633 20.64 37.52 63.92
CA GLU A 633 21.03 36.46 62.97
C GLU A 633 20.00 35.31 62.98
N LEU A 634 19.45 34.95 64.16
CA LEU A 634 18.41 33.94 64.30
C LEU A 634 17.12 34.31 63.55
N GLU A 635 16.67 35.57 63.67
CA GLU A 635 15.51 36.08 62.93
C GLU A 635 15.76 36.04 61.42
N GLY A 636 16.94 36.46 60.97
CA GLY A 636 17.34 36.41 59.55
C GLY A 636 17.29 34.99 58.98
N ILE A 637 17.78 34.01 59.74
CA ILE A 637 17.75 32.58 59.35
C ILE A 637 16.31 32.07 59.24
N GLY A 638 15.45 32.42 60.22
CA GLY A 638 14.06 31.97 60.30
C GLY A 638 13.15 32.50 59.19
N GLN A 639 13.52 33.58 58.51
CA GLN A 639 12.76 34.10 57.36
C GLN A 639 12.87 33.18 56.13
N VAL A 640 13.99 32.46 55.99
CA VAL A 640 14.33 31.69 54.78
C VAL A 640 14.25 30.18 55.02
N THR A 641 14.63 29.72 56.22
CA THR A 641 14.86 28.31 56.56
C THR A 641 14.46 28.00 58.01
N ASN A 642 14.49 26.73 58.39
CA ASN A 642 14.33 26.32 59.78
C ASN A 642 15.60 26.61 60.59
N VAL A 643 15.42 27.19 61.77
CA VAL A 643 16.48 27.59 62.70
C VAL A 643 17.03 26.44 63.55
N GLY A 644 16.46 25.24 63.47
CA GLY A 644 16.93 24.06 64.20
C GLY A 644 17.00 24.30 65.73
N ASN A 645 18.12 23.94 66.35
CA ASN A 645 18.35 24.10 67.79
C ASN A 645 19.04 25.44 68.18
N LEU A 646 19.17 26.39 67.25
CA LEU A 646 19.75 27.70 67.57
C LEU A 646 18.96 28.48 68.64
N PRO A 647 17.61 28.45 68.68
CA PRO A 647 16.85 29.11 69.75
C PRO A 647 17.17 28.56 71.15
N GLU A 648 17.37 27.24 71.26
CA GLU A 648 17.74 26.59 72.53
C GLU A 648 19.12 27.07 72.99
N LYS A 649 20.09 27.17 72.07
CA LYS A 649 21.43 27.70 72.35
C LYS A 649 21.42 29.18 72.73
N LEU A 650 20.57 29.99 72.12
CA LEU A 650 20.41 31.40 72.50
C LEU A 650 19.89 31.49 73.94
N THR A 651 18.85 30.73 74.26
CA THR A 651 18.25 30.70 75.60
C THR A 651 19.25 30.22 76.65
N GLU A 652 20.00 29.14 76.36
CA GLU A 652 21.06 28.63 77.24
C GLU A 652 22.11 29.70 77.54
N ALA A 653 22.56 30.42 76.50
CA ALA A 653 23.55 31.48 76.64
C ALA A 653 23.00 32.70 77.40
N GLU A 654 21.74 33.08 77.18
CA GLU A 654 21.06 34.15 77.90
C GLU A 654 20.93 33.84 79.39
N ASP A 655 20.41 32.67 79.74
CA ASP A 655 20.22 32.23 81.12
C ASP A 655 21.55 32.16 81.88
N ALA A 656 22.56 31.52 81.29
CA ALA A 656 23.88 31.41 81.88
C ALA A 656 24.57 32.78 82.02
N LYS A 657 24.31 33.72 81.10
CA LYS A 657 24.81 35.11 81.22
C LYS A 657 24.10 35.86 82.33
N VAL A 658 22.77 35.74 82.47
CA VAL A 658 21.98 36.41 83.52
C VAL A 658 22.44 35.92 84.90
N GLU A 659 22.68 34.62 85.05
CA GLU A 659 23.21 34.05 86.29
C GLU A 659 24.56 34.67 86.67
N VAL A 660 25.52 34.70 85.73
CA VAL A 660 26.87 35.26 85.96
C VAL A 660 26.82 36.77 86.22
N GLU A 661 26.02 37.52 85.47
CA GLU A 661 25.85 38.97 85.67
C GLU A 661 25.22 39.27 87.04
N GLY A 662 24.22 38.50 87.46
CA GLY A 662 23.61 38.64 88.78
C GLY A 662 24.63 38.48 89.91
N GLN A 663 25.46 37.42 89.85
CA GLN A 663 26.52 37.19 90.84
C GLN A 663 27.60 38.28 90.80
N LEU A 664 27.96 38.79 89.63
CA LEU A 664 28.91 39.91 89.49
C LEU A 664 28.37 41.19 90.12
N LEU A 665 27.10 41.53 89.87
CA LEU A 665 26.45 42.72 90.42
C LEU A 665 26.32 42.64 91.93
N GLU A 666 25.89 41.50 92.45
CA GLU A 666 25.76 41.25 93.89
C GLU A 666 27.11 41.44 94.60
N ARG A 667 28.18 40.80 94.10
CA ARG A 667 29.52 40.94 94.68
C ARG A 667 30.09 42.34 94.52
N ASN A 668 29.81 43.02 93.41
CA ASN A 668 30.25 44.40 93.21
C ASN A 668 29.55 45.36 94.19
N SER A 669 28.24 45.19 94.43
CA SER A 669 27.49 45.97 95.44
C SER A 669 28.01 45.69 96.84
N LEU A 670 28.21 44.42 97.18
CA LEU A 670 28.73 44.03 98.48
C LEU A 670 30.14 44.59 98.72
N LEU A 671 31.02 44.58 97.72
CA LEU A 671 32.35 45.19 97.80
C LEU A 671 32.29 46.72 97.89
N GLN A 672 31.32 47.37 97.25
CA GLN A 672 31.09 48.81 97.34
C GLN A 672 30.69 49.19 98.77
N GLU A 673 29.66 48.54 99.30
CA GLU A 673 29.18 48.73 100.68
C GLU A 673 30.29 48.42 101.70
N THR A 674 31.02 47.31 101.51
CA THR A 674 32.14 46.95 102.39
C THR A 674 33.23 48.02 102.35
N SER A 675 33.56 48.56 101.18
CA SER A 675 34.57 49.62 101.04
C SER A 675 34.14 50.92 101.73
N GLU A 676 32.86 51.29 101.61
CA GLU A 676 32.29 52.48 102.25
C GLU A 676 32.24 52.35 103.77
N GLU A 677 31.76 51.23 104.31
CA GLU A 677 31.73 50.97 105.75
C GLU A 677 33.14 50.82 106.33
N TRP A 678 34.08 50.24 105.57
CA TRP A 678 35.48 50.16 105.98
C TRP A 678 36.10 51.56 106.09
N GLU A 679 35.89 52.43 105.10
CA GLU A 679 36.33 53.83 105.13
C GLU A 679 35.70 54.61 106.29
N GLN A 680 34.40 54.42 106.55
CA GLN A 680 33.74 55.02 107.70
C GLN A 680 34.30 54.53 109.04
N CYS A 681 34.61 53.23 109.16
CA CYS A 681 35.18 52.65 110.37
C CYS A 681 36.58 53.22 110.65
N GLU A 682 37.46 53.25 109.65
CA GLU A 682 38.79 53.85 109.78
C GLU A 682 38.72 55.35 110.13
N LYS A 683 37.80 56.10 109.50
CA LYS A 683 37.58 57.51 109.80
C LYS A 683 37.13 57.73 111.25
N LYS A 684 36.15 56.97 111.74
CA LYS A 684 35.65 57.08 113.12
C LYS A 684 36.71 56.67 114.14
N MET A 685 37.49 55.63 113.88
CA MET A 685 38.63 55.28 114.73
C MET A 685 39.66 56.41 114.82
N LYS A 686 39.96 57.07 113.69
CA LYS A 686 40.86 58.23 113.66
C LYS A 686 40.29 59.43 114.43
N ASP A 687 39.00 59.72 114.27
CA ASP A 687 38.32 60.79 115.00
C ASP A 687 38.32 60.53 116.52
N VAL A 688 38.09 59.27 116.93
CA VAL A 688 38.10 58.88 118.35
C VAL A 688 39.52 58.89 118.93
N ARG A 689 40.55 58.48 118.18
CA ARG A 689 41.96 58.67 118.58
C ARG A 689 42.27 60.15 118.83
N SER A 690 41.90 61.01 117.88
CA SER A 690 42.08 62.46 118.04
C SER A 690 41.32 63.03 119.24
N TRP A 691 40.12 62.51 119.51
CA TRP A 691 39.34 62.88 120.68
C TRP A 691 40.01 62.42 121.98
N LEU A 692 40.49 61.18 122.04
CA LEU A 692 41.18 60.59 123.20
C LEU A 692 42.44 61.40 123.55
N ASP A 693 43.24 61.78 122.56
CA ASP A 693 44.41 62.65 122.75
C ASP A 693 44.03 64.01 123.33
N LYS A 694 42.98 64.65 122.79
CA LYS A 694 42.49 65.94 123.29
C LYS A 694 41.91 65.84 124.70
N ALA A 695 41.23 64.74 125.02
CA ALA A 695 40.67 64.48 126.34
C ALA A 695 41.79 64.33 127.39
N ARG A 696 42.86 63.58 127.07
CA ARG A 696 44.07 63.47 127.91
C ARG A 696 44.75 64.83 128.12
N GLN A 697 44.97 65.59 127.05
CA GLN A 697 45.56 66.93 127.15
C GLN A 697 44.72 67.89 128.02
N THR A 698 43.38 67.80 127.94
CA THR A 698 42.47 68.61 128.75
C THR A 698 42.56 68.24 130.24
N LEU A 699 42.69 66.96 130.55
CA LEU A 699 42.87 66.45 131.92
C LEU A 699 44.18 66.90 132.56
N GLU A 700 45.25 66.93 131.78
CA GLU A 700 46.60 67.27 132.24
C GLU A 700 46.88 68.78 132.24
N SER A 701 46.01 69.58 131.60
CA SER A 701 46.21 71.02 131.46
C SER A 701 46.34 71.74 132.82
N PRO A 702 47.36 72.60 133.01
CA PRO A 702 47.54 73.40 134.22
C PRO A 702 46.35 74.32 134.51
N GLN A 703 45.62 74.75 133.46
CA GLN A 703 44.43 75.60 133.60
C GLN A 703 43.25 74.82 134.17
N SER A 704 43.14 73.52 133.87
CA SER A 704 42.12 72.63 134.45
C SER A 704 42.28 72.55 135.97
N LYS A 705 43.54 72.42 136.45
CA LYS A 705 43.87 72.35 137.88
C LYS A 705 43.69 73.66 138.66
N LYS A 706 43.60 74.82 137.99
CA LYS A 706 43.36 76.14 138.63
C LYS A 706 41.88 76.46 138.85
N LYS A 707 40.97 75.70 138.24
CA LYS A 707 39.53 75.91 138.42
C LYS A 707 39.10 75.56 139.84
N PRO A 708 38.01 76.13 140.36
CA PRO A 708 37.40 75.66 141.59
C PRO A 708 37.18 74.13 141.55
N LEU A 709 37.41 73.43 142.66
CA LEU A 709 37.32 71.96 142.71
C LEU A 709 35.95 71.43 142.22
N ARG A 710 34.85 72.16 142.44
CA ARG A 710 33.51 71.83 141.90
C ARG A 710 33.44 71.82 140.37
N ASP A 711 34.09 72.79 139.71
CA ASP A 711 34.10 72.86 138.24
C ASP A 711 34.98 71.77 137.63
N GLN A 712 36.07 71.41 138.32
CA GLN A 712 36.91 70.28 137.94
C GLN A 712 36.12 68.96 138.01
N HIS A 713 35.34 68.76 139.08
CA HIS A 713 34.46 67.60 139.23
C HIS A 713 33.42 67.50 138.10
N ALA A 714 32.66 68.59 137.85
CA ALA A 714 31.64 68.60 136.80
C ALA A 714 32.23 68.34 135.40
N THR A 715 33.45 68.84 135.13
CA THR A 715 34.15 68.57 133.87
C THR A 715 34.54 67.09 133.74
N ARG A 716 34.97 66.45 134.83
CA ARG A 716 35.33 65.03 134.86
C ARG A 716 34.11 64.13 134.69
N GLU A 717 33.00 64.44 135.34
CA GLU A 717 31.73 63.71 135.15
C GLU A 717 31.23 63.77 133.71
N LYS A 718 31.25 64.96 133.08
CA LYS A 718 30.90 65.08 131.66
C LYS A 718 31.82 64.22 130.78
N MET A 719 33.11 64.19 131.09
CA MET A 719 34.08 63.41 130.33
C MET A 719 33.83 61.91 130.44
N LEU A 720 33.36 61.38 131.58
CA LEU A 720 32.93 59.98 131.70
C LEU A 720 31.79 59.65 130.72
N SER A 721 30.80 60.54 130.59
CA SER A 721 29.71 60.38 129.61
C SER A 721 30.26 60.39 128.17
N ASP A 722 31.14 61.33 127.85
CA ASP A 722 31.71 61.44 126.50
C ASP A 722 32.56 60.21 126.13
N ILE A 723 33.35 59.65 127.06
CA ILE A 723 34.11 58.40 126.85
C ILE A 723 33.18 57.25 126.47
N THR A 724 32.06 57.10 127.16
CA THR A 724 31.06 56.07 126.87
C THR A 724 30.49 56.24 125.45
N ILE A 725 30.18 57.47 125.04
CA ILE A 725 29.71 57.75 123.67
C ILE A 725 30.76 57.36 122.63
N GLN A 726 32.04 57.66 122.87
CA GLN A 726 33.11 57.30 121.93
C GLN A 726 33.33 55.79 121.81
N LYS A 727 33.22 55.03 122.91
CA LYS A 727 33.25 53.55 122.88
C LYS A 727 32.11 52.96 122.05
N THR A 728 30.89 53.46 122.24
CA THR A 728 29.73 53.02 121.45
C THR A 728 29.91 53.33 119.97
N LYS A 729 30.46 54.50 119.61
CA LYS A 729 30.75 54.87 118.22
C LYS A 729 31.72 53.92 117.52
N ILE A 730 32.83 53.54 118.18
CA ILE A 730 33.77 52.56 117.61
C ILE A 730 33.09 51.21 117.46
N SER A 731 32.45 50.72 118.52
CA SER A 731 31.85 49.38 118.56
C SER A 731 30.81 49.19 117.45
N ILE A 732 29.88 50.13 117.30
CA ILE A 732 28.86 50.08 116.23
C ILE A 732 29.51 50.10 114.84
N SER A 733 30.60 50.85 114.66
CA SER A 733 31.22 51.01 113.34
C SER A 733 32.02 49.79 112.92
N VAL A 734 32.68 49.13 113.87
CA VAL A 734 33.33 47.83 113.66
C VAL A 734 32.28 46.74 113.43
N GLU A 735 31.19 46.74 114.20
CA GLU A 735 30.12 45.75 114.05
C GLU A 735 29.45 45.85 112.68
N LYS A 736 29.15 47.07 112.21
CA LYS A 736 28.67 47.30 110.83
C LYS A 736 29.62 46.73 109.78
N LEU A 737 30.92 47.03 109.89
CA LEU A 737 31.92 46.48 108.98
C LEU A 737 32.03 44.94 109.06
N GLN A 738 31.94 44.36 110.26
CA GLN A 738 32.00 42.91 110.47
C GLN A 738 30.79 42.18 109.85
N VAL A 739 29.62 42.81 109.79
CA VAL A 739 28.46 42.23 109.08
C VAL A 739 28.82 41.98 107.61
N HIS A 740 29.45 42.95 106.95
CA HIS A 740 29.87 42.79 105.56
C HIS A 740 30.95 41.69 105.37
N PHE A 741 31.85 41.51 106.33
CA PHE A 741 32.81 40.40 106.30
C PHE A 741 32.14 39.03 106.41
N ARG A 742 31.08 38.91 107.23
CA ARG A 742 30.28 37.68 107.38
C ARG A 742 29.39 37.43 106.17
N SER A 743 29.00 38.49 105.45
CA SER A 743 28.18 38.42 104.23
C SER A 743 28.97 37.99 102.97
N GLY A 744 30.23 37.57 103.09
CA GLY A 744 30.97 36.91 102.01
C GLY A 744 32.24 37.61 101.51
N VAL A 745 32.61 38.77 102.07
CA VAL A 745 33.83 39.51 101.67
C VAL A 745 35.08 39.10 102.46
N GLY A 746 34.92 38.41 103.61
CA GLY A 746 36.02 37.86 104.40
C GLY A 746 37.04 38.91 104.86
N GLY A 747 36.95 39.37 106.10
CA GLY A 747 37.85 40.41 106.62
C GLY A 747 38.86 39.89 107.64
N ASP A 748 40.07 40.44 107.58
CA ASP A 748 41.13 40.21 108.58
C ASP A 748 40.77 40.84 109.95
N THR A 749 41.19 40.21 111.05
CA THR A 749 40.90 40.66 112.43
C THR A 749 41.64 41.94 112.81
N ARG A 750 42.66 42.35 112.05
CA ARG A 750 43.49 43.53 112.33
C ARG A 750 42.71 44.81 112.61
N ILE A 751 41.64 45.10 111.86
CA ILE A 751 40.85 46.32 112.10
C ILE A 751 40.03 46.22 113.40
N SER A 752 39.54 45.01 113.72
CA SER A 752 38.82 44.75 114.97
C SER A 752 39.77 44.79 116.17
N GLU A 753 41.00 44.29 116.01
CA GLU A 753 42.07 44.39 117.01
C GLU A 753 42.46 45.84 117.25
N ALA A 754 42.69 46.62 116.19
CA ALA A 754 43.02 48.05 116.30
C ALA A 754 41.91 48.89 116.95
N ALA A 755 40.65 48.51 116.74
CA ALA A 755 39.50 49.12 117.41
C ALA A 755 39.38 48.69 118.87
N ASN A 756 39.64 47.42 119.19
CA ASN A 756 39.64 46.91 120.56
C ASN A 756 40.75 47.54 121.40
N GLU A 757 41.95 47.73 120.85
CA GLU A 757 43.00 48.48 121.54
C GLU A 757 42.58 49.93 121.83
N LEU A 758 41.92 50.59 120.89
CA LEU A 758 41.38 51.93 121.11
C LEU A 758 40.29 51.98 122.18
N ILE A 759 39.45 50.93 122.27
CA ILE A 759 38.47 50.78 123.35
C ILE A 759 39.16 50.58 124.70
N LYS A 760 40.22 49.76 124.77
CA LYS A 760 41.03 49.59 126.00
C LYS A 760 41.67 50.92 126.43
N GLU A 761 42.19 51.72 125.50
CA GLU A 761 42.71 53.04 125.82
C GLU A 761 41.63 53.98 126.41
N LEU A 762 40.40 53.91 125.89
CA LEU A 762 39.24 54.60 126.43
C LEU A 762 38.83 54.05 127.81
N ASP A 763 38.95 52.75 128.07
CA ASP A 763 38.75 52.15 129.40
C ASP A 763 39.74 52.69 130.43
N VAL A 764 41.03 52.73 130.07
CA VAL A 764 42.08 53.29 130.94
C VAL A 764 41.81 54.77 131.23
N LEU A 765 41.39 55.53 130.22
CA LEU A 765 40.99 56.93 130.43
C LEU A 765 39.75 57.03 131.33
N HIS A 766 38.76 56.15 131.17
CA HIS A 766 37.54 56.13 131.97
C HIS A 766 37.86 55.92 133.45
N GLU A 767 38.62 54.89 133.81
CA GLU A 767 38.97 54.64 135.21
C GLU A 767 39.82 55.77 135.80
N SER A 768 40.78 56.32 135.04
CA SER A 768 41.56 57.47 135.50
C SER A 768 40.70 58.71 135.80
N VAL A 769 39.73 59.02 134.94
CA VAL A 769 38.81 60.15 135.15
C VAL A 769 37.89 59.89 136.34
N LYS A 770 37.43 58.65 136.51
CA LYS A 770 36.55 58.21 137.60
C LYS A 770 37.24 58.31 138.96
N ASP A 771 38.47 57.82 139.08
CA ASP A 771 39.28 57.93 140.31
C ASP A 771 39.52 59.40 140.68
N GLN A 772 39.87 60.23 139.68
CA GLN A 772 40.05 61.66 139.88
C GLN A 772 38.74 62.36 140.29
N THR A 773 37.59 61.90 139.80
CA THR A 773 36.26 62.42 140.18
C THR A 773 35.98 62.09 141.66
N ALA A 774 36.14 60.82 142.05
CA ALA A 774 35.94 60.37 143.43
C ALA A 774 36.90 61.06 144.43
N SER A 775 38.16 61.28 144.04
CA SER A 775 39.12 62.00 144.87
C SER A 775 38.73 63.47 145.06
N LEU A 776 38.23 64.14 144.01
CA LEU A 776 37.76 65.53 144.11
C LEU A 776 36.51 65.63 144.99
N GLU A 777 35.59 64.67 144.87
CA GLU A 777 34.39 64.56 145.70
C GLU A 777 34.74 64.42 147.19
N THR A 778 35.72 63.56 147.51
CA THR A 778 36.22 63.36 148.88
C THR A 778 36.90 64.62 149.44
N CYS A 779 37.70 65.32 148.62
CA CYS A 779 38.36 66.56 149.02
C CYS A 779 37.35 67.68 149.33
N LEU A 780 36.32 67.82 148.49
CA LEU A 780 35.23 68.76 148.72
C LEU A 780 34.49 68.47 150.04
N ALA A 781 34.23 67.20 150.36
CA ALA A 781 33.59 66.79 151.61
C ALA A 781 34.42 67.17 152.86
N GLN A 782 35.75 67.00 152.82
CA GLN A 782 36.63 67.36 153.95
C GLN A 782 36.71 68.88 154.19
N ILE A 783 36.70 69.69 153.12
CA ILE A 783 36.66 71.15 153.24
C ILE A 783 35.40 71.58 153.98
N ASP A 784 34.25 70.99 153.63
CA ASP A 784 32.97 71.26 154.30
C ASP A 784 33.02 70.87 155.79
N GLN A 785 33.67 69.76 156.14
CA GLN A 785 33.86 69.32 157.53
C GLN A 785 34.72 70.30 158.36
N TYR A 786 35.88 70.73 157.86
CA TYR A 786 36.73 71.67 158.60
C TYR A 786 36.06 73.04 158.79
N GLN A 787 35.24 73.48 157.83
CA GLN A 787 34.48 74.72 157.99
C GLN A 787 33.47 74.64 159.14
N GLN A 788 32.82 73.48 159.34
CA GLN A 788 31.93 73.26 160.49
C GLN A 788 32.68 73.30 161.83
N GLU A 789 33.84 72.65 161.92
CA GLU A 789 34.64 72.60 163.16
C GLU A 789 35.19 73.97 163.57
N ILE A 790 35.62 74.80 162.61
CA ILE A 790 36.05 76.18 162.87
C ILE A 790 34.93 77.01 163.50
N GLN A 791 33.69 76.83 163.03
CA GLN A 791 32.54 77.57 163.58
C GLN A 791 32.27 77.18 165.04
N GLN A 792 32.36 75.89 165.39
CA GLN A 792 32.21 75.43 166.78
C GLN A 792 33.26 76.04 167.72
N LEU A 793 34.54 76.03 167.32
CA LEU A 793 35.62 76.59 168.15
C LEU A 793 35.45 78.09 168.41
N ARG A 794 34.91 78.85 167.44
CA ARG A 794 34.65 80.30 167.62
C ARG A 794 33.61 80.55 168.71
N GLN A 795 32.58 79.72 168.80
CA GLN A 795 31.57 79.83 169.86
C GLN A 795 32.16 79.60 171.25
N GLN A 796 33.07 78.64 171.41
CA GLN A 796 33.71 78.34 172.69
C GLN A 796 34.57 79.50 173.22
N ILE A 797 35.27 80.23 172.33
CA ILE A 797 36.06 81.42 172.71
C ILE A 797 35.19 82.48 173.39
N VAL A 798 34.02 82.75 172.80
CA VAL A 798 33.09 83.79 173.29
C VAL A 798 32.62 83.47 174.71
N GLN A 799 32.35 82.21 175.04
CA GLN A 799 31.96 81.79 176.39
C GLN A 799 33.05 82.06 177.44
N VAL A 800 34.31 81.76 177.13
CA VAL A 800 35.43 81.94 178.06
C VAL A 800 35.71 83.43 178.33
N GLU A 801 35.59 84.29 177.31
CA GLU A 801 35.75 85.75 177.47
C GLU A 801 34.73 86.37 178.43
N GLN A 802 33.51 85.83 178.47
CA GLN A 802 32.45 86.33 179.33
C GLN A 802 32.72 86.00 180.81
N GLN A 803 33.27 84.82 181.10
CA GLN A 803 33.69 84.44 182.44
C GLN A 803 34.83 85.33 182.96
N LEU A 804 35.81 85.65 182.11
CA LEU A 804 36.92 86.54 182.44
C LEU A 804 36.46 87.95 182.87
N ARG A 805 35.38 88.49 182.30
CA ARG A 805 34.86 89.82 182.70
C ARG A 805 34.26 89.85 184.11
N THR A 806 33.71 88.73 184.57
CA THR A 806 33.00 88.66 185.86
C THR A 806 33.98 88.78 187.03
N VAL A 807 35.16 88.16 186.91
CA VAL A 807 36.25 88.19 187.88
C VAL A 807 36.87 89.59 188.06
N LEU A 808 36.69 90.49 187.09
CA LEU A 808 37.27 91.84 187.08
C LEU A 808 36.42 92.91 187.79
N SER A 809 35.33 92.53 188.47
CA SER A 809 34.39 93.49 189.06
C SER A 809 34.90 94.13 190.37
N PRO A 810 34.71 95.44 190.62
CA PRO A 810 35.28 96.16 191.76
C PRO A 810 34.74 95.75 193.15
N THR A 811 33.59 95.10 193.22
CA THR A 811 32.97 94.57 194.45
C THR A 811 33.43 93.13 194.78
N TYR A 812 34.26 92.53 193.94
CA TYR A 812 34.69 91.14 194.09
C TYR A 812 35.66 91.00 195.27
N LEU A 813 35.17 90.37 196.35
CA LEU A 813 35.90 89.98 197.58
C LEU A 813 36.76 91.09 198.22
N PRO A 814 36.14 92.08 198.90
CA PRO A 814 36.83 93.27 199.43
C PRO A 814 37.93 93.01 200.48
N ASN A 815 38.01 91.79 201.04
CA ASN A 815 39.04 91.40 202.02
C ASN A 815 40.07 90.38 201.49
N ASP A 816 40.04 89.99 200.20
CA ASP A 816 40.92 88.92 199.68
C ASP A 816 41.34 89.13 198.21
N ARG A 817 42.36 89.96 198.00
CA ARG A 817 42.80 90.47 196.67
C ARG A 817 43.58 89.47 195.82
N GLU A 818 44.07 88.37 196.41
CA GLU A 818 44.98 87.42 195.76
C GLU A 818 44.25 86.40 194.86
N ARG A 819 43.02 86.04 195.21
CA ARG A 819 42.21 85.04 194.48
C ARG A 819 41.70 85.54 193.11
N ALA A 820 41.42 86.83 192.99
CA ALA A 820 40.92 87.45 191.75
C ALA A 820 41.96 87.48 190.62
N LEU A 821 43.24 87.62 190.95
CA LEU A 821 44.33 87.65 189.96
C LEU A 821 44.58 86.28 189.33
N GLN A 822 44.44 85.21 190.12
CA GLN A 822 44.67 83.84 189.65
C GLN A 822 43.61 83.40 188.63
N GLU A 823 42.34 83.70 188.88
CA GLU A 823 41.23 83.36 187.98
C GLU A 823 41.32 84.13 186.65
N GLN A 824 41.80 85.38 186.67
CA GLN A 824 41.99 86.18 185.45
C GLN A 824 43.04 85.58 184.51
N GLN A 825 44.12 85.01 185.05
CA GLN A 825 45.18 84.40 184.23
C GLN A 825 44.68 83.14 183.50
N SER A 826 43.91 82.26 184.16
CA SER A 826 43.50 80.98 183.56
C SER A 826 42.59 81.13 182.32
N TYR A 827 41.66 82.09 182.34
CA TYR A 827 40.73 82.28 181.21
C TYR A 827 41.42 82.87 179.97
N ARG A 828 42.44 83.72 180.16
CA ARG A 828 43.23 84.25 179.03
C ARG A 828 44.01 83.16 178.31
N GLU A 829 44.54 82.16 179.04
CA GLU A 829 45.24 81.03 178.41
C GLU A 829 44.28 80.15 177.59
N LYS A 830 43.06 79.91 178.08
CA LYS A 830 42.06 79.10 177.37
C LYS A 830 41.65 79.69 176.01
N ILE A 831 41.43 81.01 175.92
CA ILE A 831 41.09 81.68 174.66
C ILE A 831 42.20 81.52 173.63
N LYS A 832 43.46 81.67 174.05
CA LYS A 832 44.63 81.58 173.17
C LYS A 832 44.78 80.18 172.56
N SER A 833 44.50 79.14 173.35
CA SER A 833 44.47 77.75 172.89
C SER A 833 43.43 77.53 171.78
N LEU A 834 42.19 77.99 171.98
CA LEU A 834 41.11 77.81 171.00
C LEU A 834 41.35 78.58 169.69
N GLN A 835 41.93 79.79 169.76
CA GLN A 835 42.31 80.55 168.57
C GLN A 835 43.36 79.82 167.73
N THR A 836 44.26 79.09 168.39
CA THR A 836 45.29 78.29 167.70
C THR A 836 44.65 77.12 166.95
N LYS A 837 43.63 76.46 167.55
CA LYS A 837 42.88 75.37 166.89
C LYS A 837 42.11 75.85 165.64
N ILE A 838 41.55 77.05 165.64
CA ILE A 838 40.87 77.64 164.46
C ILE A 838 41.87 77.93 163.33
N ALA A 839 43.02 78.52 163.67
CA ALA A 839 44.05 78.84 162.69
C ALA A 839 44.54 77.56 162.01
N ALA A 840 44.77 76.48 162.79
CA ALA A 840 45.18 75.19 162.26
C ALA A 840 44.20 74.61 161.23
N ARG A 841 42.89 74.61 161.54
CA ARG A 841 41.83 74.12 160.63
C ARG A 841 41.63 75.01 159.40
N THR A 842 41.73 76.33 159.57
CA THR A 842 41.59 77.29 158.44
C THR A 842 42.73 77.09 157.45
N GLU A 843 43.94 76.87 157.95
CA GLU A 843 45.11 76.64 157.11
C GLU A 843 45.06 75.26 156.44
N ARG A 844 44.54 74.24 157.13
CA ARG A 844 44.27 72.91 156.55
C ARG A 844 43.25 72.99 155.39
N SER A 845 42.15 73.72 155.59
CA SER A 845 41.14 73.93 154.55
C SER A 845 41.71 74.67 153.32
N LYS A 846 42.58 75.67 153.53
CA LYS A 846 43.33 76.30 152.42
C LYS A 846 44.26 75.32 151.71
N LEU A 847 44.99 74.48 152.46
CA LEU A 847 45.88 73.48 151.88
C LEU A 847 45.13 72.43 151.06
N LEU A 848 43.95 72.00 151.49
CA LEU A 848 43.06 71.12 150.70
C LEU A 848 42.65 71.77 149.37
N ILE A 849 42.24 73.03 149.40
CA ILE A 849 41.89 73.79 148.19
C ILE A 849 43.10 73.93 147.26
N GLN A 850 44.30 74.12 147.80
CA GLN A 850 45.52 74.31 147.02
C GLN A 850 46.09 73.01 146.43
N ARG A 851 46.04 71.92 147.20
CA ARG A 851 46.54 70.60 146.79
C ARG A 851 45.54 69.86 145.90
N GLY A 852 44.24 70.11 146.09
CA GLY A 852 43.17 69.42 145.37
C GLY A 852 43.09 67.93 145.68
N SER A 853 43.67 67.50 146.80
CA SER A 853 43.72 66.14 147.30
C SER A 853 43.29 66.10 148.76
N PRO A 854 42.54 65.08 149.20
CA PRO A 854 42.11 64.97 150.59
C PRO A 854 43.29 64.82 151.57
N ASP A 855 43.10 65.29 152.79
CA ASP A 855 44.02 65.13 153.92
C ASP A 855 43.94 63.68 154.42
N VAL A 856 45.12 63.10 154.64
CA VAL A 856 45.27 61.68 155.05
C VAL A 856 45.00 61.49 156.55
N GLU A 857 45.25 62.51 157.38
CA GLU A 857 45.00 62.50 158.83
C GLU A 857 44.37 63.83 159.28
N PRO A 858 43.11 63.83 159.79
CA PRO A 858 42.44 65.02 160.30
C PRO A 858 43.06 65.52 161.63
N LEU A 859 42.93 66.82 161.92
CA LEU A 859 43.46 67.42 163.15
C LEU A 859 42.66 67.00 164.39
N ASP A 860 43.32 66.31 165.34
CA ASP A 860 42.74 65.87 166.62
C ASP A 860 42.22 67.04 167.49
N VAL A 861 41.15 66.75 168.24
CA VAL A 861 40.17 67.72 168.80
C VAL A 861 40.75 68.75 169.76
#